data_AF-A0AAJ0GMQ4-F1
#
_entry.id   AF-A0AAJ0GMQ4-F1
#
_cell.length_a   1.000
_cell.length_b   1.000
_cell.length_c   1.000
_cell.angle_alpha   90.00
_cell.angle_beta   90.00
_cell.angle_gamma   90.00
#
_symmetry.space_group_name_H-M   'P 1'
#
loop_
_entity.id
_entity.type
_entity.pdbx_description
1 polymer ?
#
loop_
_entity_poly.entity_id
_entity_poly.type
_entity_poly.pdbx_seq_one_letter_code
_entity_poly.pdbx_strand_id
1 'polypeptide(L)'
;MVGKWHMGEAEENYPTGFDYWSILPGQGDYWDPEFIEPSGINVEEGYVTDIITEKSLNWMRGRDRTKPFFLMCHHKAPHRSWECDDKHKDLYKDPVRLPDTFTDDYKSRAKAAKVAKMRVAEDLTYQDLGLVQPDGGRRVGERVQQEKGASERKIPAPTTAEGLGALKLIDKDDGTVFTFTSQGELAEFKFQRYMQRYLRTIQSVDDSVGRLLDYLDHDEPGLTDDTIVIYTSDQGFFLGEHGWFDKRFMYEESFQMPFLIKYPQEISPGSVCDDIICNVDFATTWLDYARLPVPSYMQGRSFRPLLQGRTPAEWPQAAYHRYWMHNDIIHNAYAHYGIRDQRYKLIYWYNEALGIKGARSGGEEHKEWELFDCEKDPLELFNVYHEPEYREVVRHMTALLEKKMLEIGDEPVHPKPHATALGISRVSMVSIRNAALSALALAATHCDARQRAKDLLKQMTWEEKIGQMGGVRRVLSSGTTVNPQYDTIRQMQNGQMGFGPMFNWAGDIMEVVNKLRQEQVNSSRLHVPYITVTDSVNGLFISGGTVFPSNLAMSASFNLPLFKSAIEAIREEQLSIGVRWVLSPSLDLAREPRYGRIGELFGEDGYLIGEFGRVYVETMEEEDGNGYTKVACTIKHFVFGDPRGGVNTASQYGGLNHLFNDQLRPYLHVLETTKPASLMVSYATVDLVPMSANEYMLQDILRARMGFEGLIMSDAYSIPNLYTQSMTATSLEDAAIQALHAGLQMELAPAGSPAVFPTLLSSVKDKKVAKLIDEAALKMLEIKFGSGVFEQPLADLDALNTTLRAPAHLDVARQMAREGIVLLKNDGLLPVTPNKVAVIGPFGDIINAGSYAAVNSTDPQYGNSLYRSAVSAFGANKVTFARGCDFVDTTDDSGIATAVAAAKEAGLAVVMIGSLSAPMDDTILAAKRTDGEFFAHADLGFPGLQQQLLDAILDAGVPTVLVLSGGQPFVLDSSTLRANAIFHSFLGGEFTGDALVELLTGAVNPSGKLTISMPQHSAAVPAMYDYLPSDDQGGSTRLLGYHSAWQFPNLTRTVPMPFGYGLSYTTFDIAAPVAKVQGSGSKAKEVVVSITVKNTGARKGQEVVQLYFRPATTRGLEFPVRRLVRFEKVDLEAGESRELAFTIPYKDLGLWINAKLTTQLGLYHLWAGSSSREEDLKMGNVTLT
;
A
#
# COMPACT_ATOMS: atom_id res chain seq x y z
N MET A 1 9.11 -31.27 20.40
CA MET A 1 7.66 -30.99 20.52
C MET A 1 6.89 -31.98 19.68
N VAL A 2 5.83 -32.59 20.20
CA VAL A 2 5.06 -33.61 19.48
C VAL A 2 3.57 -33.31 19.57
N GLY A 3 2.89 -33.35 18.43
CA GLY A 3 1.43 -33.23 18.33
C GLY A 3 0.95 -31.85 17.85
N LYS A 4 -0.04 -31.28 18.51
CA LYS A 4 -0.77 -30.10 18.00
C LYS A 4 0.09 -28.82 17.95
N TRP A 5 0.00 -28.08 16.84
CA TRP A 5 0.71 -26.82 16.59
C TRP A 5 -0.22 -25.76 15.99
N HIS A 6 -0.35 -24.60 16.67
CA HIS A 6 -1.34 -23.56 16.32
C HIS A 6 -0.75 -22.33 15.60
N MET A 7 0.53 -22.36 15.20
CA MET A 7 1.16 -21.20 14.56
C MET A 7 1.00 -21.18 13.03
N GLY A 8 0.36 -22.19 12.45
CA GLY A 8 0.14 -22.33 11.01
C GLY A 8 0.80 -23.57 10.41
N GLU A 9 0.43 -23.90 9.18
CA GLU A 9 0.86 -25.13 8.49
C GLU A 9 1.88 -24.88 7.36
N ALA A 10 2.10 -23.62 7.01
CA ALA A 10 3.11 -23.24 6.03
C ALA A 10 4.53 -23.34 6.62
N GLU A 11 5.53 -23.55 5.76
CA GLU A 11 6.92 -23.84 6.15
C GLU A 11 7.53 -22.76 7.07
N GLU A 12 7.18 -21.49 6.85
CA GLU A 12 7.59 -20.36 7.67
C GLU A 12 7.07 -20.42 9.12
N ASN A 13 6.04 -21.24 9.38
CA ASN A 13 5.43 -21.42 10.70
C ASN A 13 5.91 -22.70 11.39
N TYR A 14 6.85 -23.46 10.82
CA TYR A 14 7.34 -24.69 11.44
C TYR A 14 8.02 -24.41 12.80
N PRO A 15 7.98 -25.37 13.76
CA PRO A 15 8.53 -25.17 15.09
C PRO A 15 10.02 -24.80 15.06
N THR A 16 10.34 -23.59 15.50
CA THR A 16 11.72 -23.09 15.60
C THR A 16 12.27 -23.30 17.01
N GLY A 17 13.55 -23.68 17.14
CA GLY A 17 14.23 -23.81 18.43
C GLY A 17 14.00 -25.15 19.15
N PHE A 18 13.36 -26.13 18.50
CA PHE A 18 13.28 -27.51 18.98
C PHE A 18 14.27 -28.41 18.23
N ASP A 19 15.02 -29.23 18.96
CA ASP A 19 15.91 -30.25 18.36
C ASP A 19 15.13 -31.37 17.65
N TYR A 20 13.85 -31.53 17.98
CA TYR A 20 12.95 -32.52 17.39
C TYR A 20 11.51 -31.98 17.39
N TRP A 21 10.82 -32.11 16.26
CA TRP A 21 9.39 -31.85 16.18
C TRP A 21 8.67 -32.76 15.18
N SER A 22 7.41 -33.08 15.52
CA SER A 22 6.48 -33.87 14.71
C SER A 22 5.09 -33.35 15.01
N ILE A 23 4.48 -32.62 14.07
CA ILE A 23 3.28 -31.83 14.33
C ILE A 23 2.08 -32.25 13.49
N LEU A 24 0.87 -32.06 14.02
CA LEU A 24 -0.36 -32.30 13.27
C LEU A 24 -0.70 -31.12 12.35
N PRO A 25 -1.17 -31.33 11.10
CA PRO A 25 -1.78 -30.26 10.30
C PRO A 25 -3.12 -29.85 10.92
N GLY A 26 -3.36 -28.55 11.05
CA GLY A 26 -4.59 -27.99 11.59
C GLY A 26 -4.95 -28.53 12.97
N GLN A 27 -6.10 -29.22 13.05
CA GLN A 27 -6.55 -29.89 14.28
C GLN A 27 -6.09 -31.35 14.40
N GLY A 28 -5.48 -31.90 13.34
CA GLY A 28 -5.17 -33.32 13.14
C GLY A 28 -6.39 -34.22 13.04
N ASP A 29 -6.20 -35.48 12.65
CA ASP A 29 -7.24 -36.52 12.69
C ASP A 29 -7.09 -37.40 13.93
N TYR A 30 -8.18 -38.06 14.36
CA TYR A 30 -8.14 -38.99 15.50
C TYR A 30 -7.52 -40.33 15.14
N TRP A 31 -7.77 -40.78 13.91
CA TRP A 31 -7.34 -42.07 13.37
C TRP A 31 -6.49 -41.81 12.14
N ASP A 32 -5.41 -42.57 12.04
CA ASP A 32 -4.45 -42.53 10.93
C ASP A 32 -3.94 -41.11 10.61
N PRO A 33 -3.51 -40.33 11.62
CA PRO A 33 -3.18 -38.91 11.46
C PRO A 33 -1.98 -38.68 10.52
N GLU A 34 -2.06 -37.59 9.76
CA GLU A 34 -0.90 -36.99 9.12
C GLU A 34 -0.05 -36.22 10.15
N PHE A 35 1.28 -36.33 10.02
CA PHE A 35 2.26 -35.52 10.72
C PHE A 35 3.16 -34.78 9.74
N ILE A 36 3.40 -33.51 10.00
CA ILE A 36 4.43 -32.70 9.35
C ILE A 36 5.70 -32.83 10.17
N GLU A 37 6.79 -33.20 9.51
CA GLU A 37 8.11 -33.41 10.10
C GLU A 37 9.19 -32.77 9.20
N PRO A 38 10.44 -32.57 9.69
CA PRO A 38 11.54 -32.07 8.85
C PRO A 38 11.82 -32.94 7.61
N SER A 39 11.46 -34.22 7.64
CA SER A 39 11.60 -35.16 6.52
C SER A 39 10.44 -35.10 5.51
N GLY A 40 9.39 -34.33 5.79
CA GLY A 40 8.17 -34.25 4.98
C GLY A 40 6.91 -34.64 5.75
N ILE A 41 5.83 -34.90 5.00
CA ILE A 41 4.54 -35.31 5.55
C ILE A 41 4.47 -36.84 5.60
N ASN A 42 4.12 -37.39 6.76
CA ASN A 42 4.00 -38.82 7.02
C ASN A 42 2.62 -39.14 7.60
N VAL A 43 1.98 -40.20 7.13
CA VAL A 43 0.72 -40.72 7.69
C VAL A 43 1.04 -41.91 8.58
N GLU A 44 0.55 -41.93 9.82
CA GLU A 44 0.80 -43.01 10.77
C GLU A 44 -0.47 -43.70 11.20
N GLU A 45 -0.55 -45.01 10.97
CA GLU A 45 -1.71 -45.83 11.30
C GLU A 45 -1.91 -45.94 12.83
N GLY A 46 -3.15 -45.72 13.28
CA GLY A 46 -3.54 -45.86 14.69
C GLY A 46 -4.16 -44.61 15.30
N TYR A 47 -4.30 -44.61 16.64
CA TYR A 47 -4.95 -43.53 17.38
C TYR A 47 -3.96 -42.41 17.74
N VAL A 48 -4.29 -41.17 17.37
CA VAL A 48 -3.39 -40.01 17.45
C VAL A 48 -2.80 -39.77 18.85
N THR A 49 -3.57 -39.98 19.90
CA THR A 49 -3.09 -39.77 21.29
C THR A 49 -2.01 -40.79 21.65
N ASP A 50 -2.19 -42.06 21.27
CA ASP A 50 -1.20 -43.11 21.51
C ASP A 50 0.08 -42.88 20.68
N ILE A 51 -0.06 -42.45 19.43
CA ILE A 51 1.06 -42.12 18.53
C ILE A 51 1.88 -40.95 19.09
N ILE A 52 1.23 -39.85 19.49
CA ILE A 52 1.90 -38.69 20.10
C ILE A 52 2.65 -39.09 21.37
N THR A 53 2.03 -39.94 22.20
CA THR A 53 2.64 -40.44 23.44
C THR A 53 3.88 -41.28 23.13
N GLU A 54 3.78 -42.19 22.17
CA GLU A 54 4.88 -43.09 21.83
C GLU A 54 6.04 -42.34 21.15
N LYS A 55 5.76 -41.40 20.25
CA LYS A 55 6.78 -40.50 19.68
C LYS A 55 7.50 -39.72 20.79
N SER A 56 6.76 -39.21 21.78
CA SER A 56 7.33 -38.49 22.93
C SER A 56 8.22 -39.38 23.79
N LEU A 57 7.76 -40.59 24.12
CA LEU A 57 8.54 -41.57 24.89
C LEU A 57 9.77 -42.06 24.12
N ASN A 58 9.67 -42.28 22.82
CA ASN A 58 10.81 -42.66 21.98
C ASN A 58 11.87 -41.58 21.92
N TRP A 59 11.46 -40.32 21.79
CA TRP A 59 12.39 -39.20 21.91
C TRP A 59 13.05 -39.16 23.30
N MET A 60 12.26 -39.34 24.37
CA MET A 60 12.79 -39.39 25.74
C MET A 60 13.82 -40.51 25.93
N ARG A 61 13.56 -41.71 25.42
CA ARG A 61 14.50 -42.85 25.48
C ARG A 61 15.80 -42.59 24.71
N GLY A 62 15.70 -41.88 23.58
CA GLY A 62 16.81 -41.57 22.67
C GLY A 62 17.58 -40.29 22.98
N ARG A 63 17.16 -39.49 23.95
CA ARG A 63 17.77 -38.18 24.27
C ARG A 63 19.19 -38.31 24.82
N ASP A 64 19.95 -37.22 24.69
CA ASP A 64 21.25 -37.07 25.34
C ASP A 64 21.07 -36.88 26.85
N ARG A 65 21.28 -37.94 27.63
CA ARG A 65 21.12 -37.95 29.09
C ARG A 65 22.13 -37.07 29.83
N THR A 66 23.11 -36.48 29.15
CA THR A 66 24.07 -35.55 29.76
C THR A 66 23.59 -34.09 29.74
N LYS A 67 22.46 -33.81 29.08
CA LYS A 67 21.90 -32.47 28.92
C LYS A 67 20.52 -32.36 29.56
N PRO A 68 20.10 -31.16 29.99
CA PRO A 68 18.70 -30.92 30.36
C PRO A 68 17.78 -31.11 29.14
N PHE A 69 16.52 -31.43 29.37
CA PHE A 69 15.53 -31.64 28.32
C PHE A 69 14.30 -30.75 28.52
N PHE A 70 13.60 -30.47 27.42
CA PHE A 70 12.28 -29.82 27.41
C PHE A 70 11.39 -30.54 26.41
N LEU A 71 10.27 -31.08 26.89
CA LEU A 71 9.31 -31.84 26.07
C LEU A 71 7.93 -31.19 26.15
N MET A 72 7.37 -30.92 24.98
CA MET A 72 5.96 -30.55 24.82
C MET A 72 5.23 -31.70 24.14
N CYS A 73 4.23 -32.25 24.81
CA CYS A 73 3.35 -33.32 24.33
C CYS A 73 1.93 -32.76 24.22
N HIS A 74 1.51 -32.40 23.00
CA HIS A 74 0.25 -31.69 22.76
C HIS A 74 -0.75 -32.59 22.04
N HIS A 75 -1.79 -33.05 22.74
CA HIS A 75 -2.80 -33.93 22.14
C HIS A 75 -3.79 -33.18 21.24
N LYS A 76 -4.41 -33.92 20.29
CA LYS A 76 -5.59 -33.45 19.53
C LYS A 76 -6.80 -33.31 20.44
N ALA A 77 -7.01 -34.28 21.34
CA ALA A 77 -8.12 -34.28 22.26
C ALA A 77 -8.05 -33.03 23.17
N PRO A 78 -9.20 -32.42 23.51
CA PRO A 78 -10.55 -32.85 23.18
C PRO A 78 -11.16 -32.07 22.00
N HIS A 79 -10.44 -31.82 20.90
CA HIS A 79 -11.08 -31.18 19.75
C HIS A 79 -12.13 -32.10 19.11
N ARG A 80 -13.22 -31.50 18.62
CA ARG A 80 -14.27 -32.21 17.87
C ARG A 80 -13.69 -32.99 16.67
N SER A 81 -14.27 -34.11 16.28
CA SER A 81 -15.59 -34.66 16.68
C SER A 81 -15.57 -35.73 17.79
N TRP A 82 -14.62 -35.63 18.74
CA TRP A 82 -14.54 -36.48 19.94
C TRP A 82 -14.60 -37.98 19.66
N GLU A 83 -13.80 -38.44 18.71
CA GLU A 83 -13.72 -39.85 18.38
C GLU A 83 -12.77 -40.52 19.37
N CYS A 84 -13.32 -41.36 20.24
CA CYS A 84 -12.52 -42.07 21.23
C CYS A 84 -11.78 -43.25 20.60
N ASP A 85 -10.69 -43.65 21.24
CA ASP A 85 -10.05 -44.93 21.01
C ASP A 85 -11.06 -46.07 21.23
N ASP A 86 -10.92 -47.14 20.45
CA ASP A 86 -11.74 -48.34 20.55
C ASP A 86 -11.75 -48.92 21.96
N LYS A 87 -10.61 -48.86 22.67
CA LYS A 87 -10.50 -49.36 24.04
C LYS A 87 -11.35 -48.61 25.08
N HIS A 88 -11.82 -47.40 24.75
CA HIS A 88 -12.61 -46.55 25.65
C HIS A 88 -14.09 -46.44 25.27
N LYS A 89 -14.53 -47.09 24.18
CA LYS A 89 -15.92 -47.02 23.68
C LYS A 89 -16.97 -47.39 24.73
N ASP A 90 -16.63 -48.28 25.66
CA ASP A 90 -17.54 -48.78 26.69
C ASP A 90 -17.52 -47.99 28.01
N LEU A 91 -16.77 -46.89 28.11
CA LEU A 91 -16.69 -46.07 29.32
C LEU A 91 -17.81 -45.03 29.39
N TYR A 92 -18.08 -44.52 30.60
CA TYR A 92 -19.06 -43.46 30.87
C TYR A 92 -20.46 -43.74 30.30
N LYS A 93 -20.99 -44.96 30.47
CA LYS A 93 -22.34 -45.33 29.98
C LYS A 93 -23.47 -44.73 30.80
N ASP A 94 -23.21 -44.40 32.06
CA ASP A 94 -24.18 -43.76 32.94
C ASP A 94 -24.47 -42.32 32.47
N PRO A 95 -25.70 -41.80 32.70
CA PRO A 95 -26.01 -40.42 32.37
C PRO A 95 -25.11 -39.44 33.12
N VAL A 96 -24.50 -38.52 32.38
CA VAL A 96 -23.74 -37.39 32.92
C VAL A 96 -24.72 -36.37 33.50
N ARG A 97 -24.43 -35.82 34.68
CA ARG A 97 -25.27 -34.80 35.30
C ARG A 97 -25.35 -33.57 34.39
N LEU A 98 -26.57 -33.10 34.11
CA LEU A 98 -26.77 -31.83 33.41
C LEU A 98 -26.35 -30.66 34.32
N PRO A 99 -25.62 -29.66 33.79
CA PRO A 99 -25.36 -28.43 34.51
C PRO A 99 -26.65 -27.70 34.88
N ASP A 100 -26.65 -27.07 36.05
CA ASP A 100 -27.81 -26.33 36.55
C ASP A 100 -28.16 -25.14 35.61
N THR A 101 -27.18 -24.67 34.82
CA THR A 101 -27.30 -23.61 33.81
C THR A 101 -27.57 -24.13 32.39
N PHE A 102 -27.86 -25.42 32.19
CA PHE A 102 -28.02 -25.99 30.84
C PHE A 102 -29.16 -25.35 30.02
N THR A 103 -30.24 -24.93 30.68
CA THR A 103 -31.43 -24.33 30.05
C THR A 103 -31.51 -22.81 30.22
N ASP A 104 -30.36 -22.15 30.35
CA ASP A 104 -30.25 -20.71 30.52
C ASP A 104 -30.85 -19.94 29.34
N ASP A 105 -31.57 -18.85 29.64
CA ASP A 105 -32.26 -18.02 28.65
C ASP A 105 -31.54 -16.70 28.33
N TYR A 106 -30.40 -16.46 28.99
CA TYR A 106 -29.53 -15.31 28.81
C TYR A 106 -30.22 -13.96 29.06
N LYS A 107 -31.40 -13.90 29.69
CA LYS A 107 -32.20 -12.66 29.76
C LYS A 107 -31.44 -11.48 30.35
N SER A 108 -30.65 -11.71 31.40
CA SER A 108 -29.88 -10.70 32.11
C SER A 108 -28.50 -10.43 31.52
N ARG A 109 -28.10 -11.10 30.43
CA ARG A 109 -26.74 -11.01 29.85
C ARG A 109 -26.71 -10.28 28.52
N ALA A 110 -25.49 -9.93 28.12
CA ALA A 110 -25.16 -9.32 26.84
C ALA A 110 -25.76 -10.11 25.66
N LYS A 111 -26.11 -9.39 24.60
CA LYS A 111 -26.60 -9.96 23.34
C LYS A 111 -25.65 -11.01 22.78
N ALA A 112 -24.34 -10.86 23.00
CA ALA A 112 -23.32 -11.83 22.61
C ALA A 112 -23.66 -13.27 23.03
N ALA A 113 -24.17 -13.45 24.27
CA ALA A 113 -24.57 -14.76 24.77
C ALA A 113 -25.76 -15.36 23.98
N LYS A 114 -26.71 -14.52 23.54
CA LYS A 114 -27.91 -14.97 22.82
C LYS A 114 -27.66 -15.37 21.38
N VAL A 115 -26.65 -14.80 20.74
CA VAL A 115 -26.43 -14.96 19.28
C VAL A 115 -25.36 -15.98 18.93
N ALA A 116 -24.57 -16.43 19.91
CA ALA A 116 -23.54 -17.44 19.70
C ALA A 116 -24.12 -18.76 19.17
N LYS A 117 -23.48 -19.30 18.14
CA LYS A 117 -23.78 -20.59 17.48
C LYS A 117 -22.88 -21.71 18.02
N MET A 118 -22.96 -21.95 19.32
CA MET A 118 -22.21 -22.99 20.03
C MET A 118 -23.08 -23.72 21.06
N ARG A 119 -24.38 -23.87 20.80
CA ARG A 119 -25.36 -24.46 21.72
C ARG A 119 -25.48 -25.96 21.53
N VAL A 120 -25.39 -26.74 22.60
CA VAL A 120 -25.54 -28.21 22.56
C VAL A 120 -26.87 -28.61 21.91
N ALA A 121 -27.94 -27.89 22.21
CA ALA A 121 -29.27 -28.17 21.67
C ALA A 121 -29.41 -27.88 20.16
N GLU A 122 -28.65 -26.92 19.61
CA GLU A 122 -28.90 -26.37 18.27
C GLU A 122 -27.75 -26.59 17.27
N ASP A 123 -26.50 -26.53 17.73
CA ASP A 123 -25.34 -26.35 16.86
C ASP A 123 -24.45 -27.59 16.67
N LEU A 124 -24.66 -28.66 17.43
CA LEU A 124 -23.94 -29.93 17.27
C LEU A 124 -24.29 -30.63 15.95
N THR A 125 -23.29 -31.24 15.32
CA THR A 125 -23.44 -32.00 14.07
C THR A 125 -23.72 -33.48 14.31
N TYR A 126 -24.10 -34.19 13.24
CA TYR A 126 -24.23 -35.65 13.28
C TYR A 126 -22.90 -36.32 13.64
N GLN A 127 -21.80 -35.84 13.06
CA GLN A 127 -20.46 -36.39 13.28
C GLN A 127 -19.99 -36.19 14.72
N ASP A 128 -20.20 -35.00 15.28
CA ASP A 128 -19.88 -34.66 16.67
C ASP A 128 -20.48 -35.67 17.66
N LEU A 129 -21.70 -36.15 17.39
CA LEU A 129 -22.43 -37.08 18.25
C LEU A 129 -22.27 -38.55 17.86
N GLY A 130 -21.47 -38.88 16.84
CA GLY A 130 -21.32 -40.24 16.35
C GLY A 130 -22.61 -40.80 15.75
N LEU A 131 -23.33 -39.97 15.00
CA LEU A 131 -24.60 -40.33 14.37
C LEU A 131 -24.45 -40.37 12.84
N VAL A 132 -25.27 -41.19 12.19
CA VAL A 132 -25.34 -41.23 10.73
C VAL A 132 -25.99 -39.95 10.21
N GLN A 133 -25.28 -39.23 9.33
CA GLN A 133 -25.85 -38.10 8.60
C GLN A 133 -26.70 -38.61 7.42
N PRO A 134 -28.01 -38.29 7.34
CA PRO A 134 -28.84 -38.69 6.20
C PRO A 134 -28.52 -37.91 4.92
N ASP A 135 -28.76 -38.51 3.76
CA ASP A 135 -28.68 -37.81 2.47
C ASP A 135 -29.71 -36.68 2.37
N GLY A 136 -29.23 -35.45 2.13
CA GLY A 136 -30.12 -34.32 1.89
C GLY A 136 -29.47 -32.94 2.01
N GLY A 137 -30.24 -31.93 1.60
CA GLY A 137 -29.89 -30.52 1.72
C GLY A 137 -30.31 -29.93 3.07
N ARG A 138 -30.87 -28.71 3.06
CA ARG A 138 -31.37 -28.04 4.28
C ARG A 138 -32.37 -28.86 5.12
N ARG A 139 -33.01 -29.88 4.53
CA ARG A 139 -33.95 -30.78 5.22
C ARG A 139 -33.31 -31.64 6.31
N VAL A 140 -32.02 -31.95 6.19
CA VAL A 140 -31.28 -32.75 7.18
C VAL A 140 -30.44 -31.88 8.10
N GLY A 141 -30.45 -30.54 7.94
CA GLY A 141 -29.68 -29.62 8.77
C GLY A 141 -29.02 -28.47 8.01
N GLU A 142 -28.71 -27.39 8.74
CA GLU A 142 -27.85 -26.30 8.24
C GLU A 142 -26.44 -26.86 7.95
N ARG A 143 -25.86 -26.51 6.80
CA ARG A 143 -24.49 -26.91 6.46
C ARG A 143 -23.50 -26.10 7.29
N VAL A 144 -22.51 -26.76 7.87
CA VAL A 144 -21.40 -26.08 8.56
C VAL A 144 -20.42 -25.55 7.50
N GLN A 145 -20.11 -24.26 7.51
CA GLN A 145 -19.13 -23.65 6.60
C GLN A 145 -17.77 -23.59 7.29
N GLN A 146 -17.10 -24.73 7.42
CA GLN A 146 -15.79 -24.81 8.09
C GLN A 146 -14.62 -24.63 7.14
N GLU A 147 -14.68 -25.12 5.89
CA GLU A 147 -13.63 -24.95 4.87
C GLU A 147 -14.10 -25.42 3.47
N LYS A 148 -13.31 -25.17 2.42
CA LYS A 148 -13.61 -25.62 1.04
C LYS A 148 -13.70 -27.16 1.00
N GLY A 149 -14.93 -27.69 0.88
CA GLY A 149 -15.17 -29.13 0.65
C GLY A 149 -15.99 -29.82 1.75
N ALA A 150 -16.14 -29.24 2.94
CA ALA A 150 -16.83 -29.89 4.07
C ALA A 150 -18.34 -30.14 3.81
N SER A 151 -18.82 -31.37 4.07
CA SER A 151 -20.22 -31.79 3.84
C SER A 151 -21.08 -31.95 5.11
N GLU A 152 -20.51 -31.65 6.27
CA GLU A 152 -21.17 -31.79 7.58
C GLU A 152 -22.38 -30.85 7.76
N ARG A 153 -23.37 -31.34 8.51
CA ARG A 153 -24.60 -30.62 8.82
C ARG A 153 -24.93 -30.70 10.31
N LYS A 154 -25.50 -29.62 10.83
CA LYS A 154 -26.07 -29.56 12.18
C LYS A 154 -27.28 -30.48 12.28
N ILE A 155 -27.48 -31.09 13.44
CA ILE A 155 -28.70 -31.86 13.70
C ILE A 155 -29.88 -30.89 13.85
N PRO A 156 -30.94 -31.01 13.03
CA PRO A 156 -32.12 -30.15 13.14
C PRO A 156 -32.68 -30.12 14.57
N ALA A 157 -33.18 -28.97 14.99
CA ALA A 157 -33.88 -28.78 16.27
C ALA A 157 -35.32 -28.30 16.01
N PRO A 158 -36.25 -29.20 15.59
CA PRO A 158 -37.62 -28.80 15.27
C PRO A 158 -38.36 -28.27 16.50
N THR A 159 -39.23 -27.27 16.29
CA THR A 159 -40.08 -26.68 17.34
C THR A 159 -41.51 -27.23 17.35
N THR A 160 -41.90 -27.99 16.33
CA THR A 160 -43.25 -28.58 16.22
C THR A 160 -43.24 -30.05 16.62
N ALA A 161 -44.36 -30.53 17.20
CA ALA A 161 -44.52 -31.94 17.55
C ALA A 161 -44.41 -32.86 16.33
N GLU A 162 -44.92 -32.43 15.17
CA GLU A 162 -44.78 -33.16 13.90
C GLU A 162 -43.32 -33.26 13.46
N GLY A 163 -42.56 -32.16 13.55
CA GLY A 163 -41.14 -32.14 13.18
C GLY A 163 -40.28 -33.00 14.11
N LEU A 164 -40.56 -32.98 15.42
CA LEU A 164 -39.89 -33.85 16.40
C LEU A 164 -40.21 -35.33 16.17
N GLY A 165 -41.48 -35.67 15.93
CA GLY A 165 -41.90 -37.04 15.63
C GLY A 165 -41.35 -37.59 14.31
N ALA A 166 -40.99 -36.71 13.36
CA ALA A 166 -40.34 -37.08 12.11
C ALA A 166 -38.82 -37.22 12.21
N LEU A 167 -38.17 -36.63 13.23
CA LEU A 167 -36.73 -36.69 13.41
C LEU A 167 -36.31 -38.08 13.93
N LYS A 168 -35.45 -38.75 13.18
CA LYS A 168 -34.82 -40.02 13.57
C LYS A 168 -33.32 -39.85 13.57
N LEU A 169 -32.68 -40.13 14.70
CA LEU A 169 -31.22 -40.14 14.82
C LEU A 169 -30.77 -41.58 14.91
N ILE A 170 -29.70 -41.94 14.19
CA ILE A 170 -29.21 -43.31 14.08
C ILE A 170 -27.77 -43.36 14.58
N ASP A 171 -27.49 -44.24 15.51
CA ASP A 171 -26.13 -44.52 16.00
C ASP A 171 -25.24 -45.03 14.86
N LYS A 172 -24.03 -44.47 14.70
CA LYS A 172 -23.12 -44.88 13.62
C LYS A 172 -22.50 -46.26 13.84
N ASP A 173 -22.41 -46.72 15.09
CA ASP A 173 -21.68 -47.93 15.45
C ASP A 173 -22.61 -49.16 15.48
N ASP A 174 -23.84 -49.02 15.99
CA ASP A 174 -24.76 -50.16 16.16
C ASP A 174 -26.12 -50.03 15.44
N GLY A 175 -26.39 -48.87 14.82
CA GLY A 175 -27.63 -48.62 14.08
C GLY A 175 -28.86 -48.39 14.95
N THR A 176 -28.72 -48.19 16.27
CA THR A 176 -29.84 -47.88 17.17
C THR A 176 -30.54 -46.60 16.71
N VAL A 177 -31.88 -46.62 16.66
CA VAL A 177 -32.72 -45.50 16.22
C VAL A 177 -33.33 -44.79 17.43
N PHE A 178 -33.09 -43.48 17.54
CA PHE A 178 -33.63 -42.61 18.57
C PHE A 178 -34.71 -41.69 18.01
N THR A 179 -35.76 -41.47 18.80
CA THR A 179 -36.91 -40.61 18.50
C THR A 179 -37.28 -39.78 19.72
N PHE A 180 -37.87 -38.61 19.52
CA PHE A 180 -38.08 -37.63 20.59
C PHE A 180 -39.51 -37.09 20.57
N THR A 181 -40.05 -36.82 21.75
CA THR A 181 -41.40 -36.28 21.95
C THR A 181 -41.41 -34.81 22.37
N SER A 182 -40.27 -34.30 22.85
CA SER A 182 -40.10 -32.91 23.25
C SER A 182 -38.71 -32.37 22.88
N GLN A 183 -38.57 -31.04 22.82
CA GLN A 183 -37.27 -30.40 22.60
C GLN A 183 -36.29 -30.64 23.75
N GLY A 184 -36.79 -30.71 24.99
CA GLY A 184 -35.96 -31.00 26.17
C GLY A 184 -35.33 -32.39 26.08
N GLU A 185 -36.10 -33.40 25.67
CA GLU A 185 -35.62 -34.77 25.47
C GLU A 185 -34.52 -34.83 24.38
N LEU A 186 -34.70 -34.11 23.28
CA LEU A 186 -33.67 -34.02 22.23
C LEU A 186 -32.41 -33.30 22.71
N ALA A 187 -32.55 -32.19 23.45
CA ALA A 187 -31.42 -31.43 23.97
C ALA A 187 -30.60 -32.23 25.00
N GLU A 188 -31.29 -32.92 25.92
CA GLU A 188 -30.67 -33.82 26.89
C GLU A 188 -29.95 -34.98 26.19
N PHE A 189 -30.58 -35.60 25.18
CA PHE A 189 -29.92 -36.64 24.39
C PHE A 189 -28.63 -36.13 23.73
N LYS A 190 -28.67 -34.96 23.09
CA LYS A 190 -27.48 -34.35 22.48
C LYS A 190 -26.39 -34.11 23.52
N PHE A 191 -26.74 -33.59 24.70
CA PHE A 191 -25.82 -33.38 25.82
C PHE A 191 -25.17 -34.68 26.29
N GLN A 192 -25.97 -35.72 26.55
CA GLN A 192 -25.46 -37.01 27.02
C GLN A 192 -24.46 -37.59 26.01
N ARG A 193 -24.79 -37.61 24.72
CA ARG A 193 -23.89 -38.14 23.70
C ARG A 193 -22.61 -37.31 23.58
N TYR A 194 -22.73 -35.98 23.58
CA TYR A 194 -21.57 -35.08 23.55
C TYR A 194 -20.63 -35.35 24.73
N MET A 195 -21.14 -35.34 25.96
CA MET A 195 -20.32 -35.48 27.16
C MET A 195 -19.71 -36.87 27.30
N GLN A 196 -20.43 -37.93 26.97
CA GLN A 196 -19.89 -39.28 26.99
C GLN A 196 -18.75 -39.43 25.98
N ARG A 197 -18.90 -38.88 24.77
CA ARG A 197 -17.84 -38.90 23.75
C ARG A 197 -16.63 -38.06 24.16
N TYR A 198 -16.87 -36.85 24.67
CA TYR A 198 -15.84 -35.97 25.22
C TYR A 198 -15.01 -36.70 26.29
N LEU A 199 -15.65 -37.23 27.32
CA LEU A 199 -14.98 -37.92 28.44
C LEU A 199 -14.16 -39.14 27.99
N ARG A 200 -14.64 -39.89 26.98
CA ARG A 200 -13.88 -41.02 26.43
C ARG A 200 -12.58 -40.58 25.73
N THR A 201 -12.57 -39.42 25.07
CA THR A 201 -11.32 -38.88 24.51
C THR A 201 -10.38 -38.35 25.58
N ILE A 202 -10.92 -37.80 26.68
CA ILE A 202 -10.13 -37.38 27.84
C ILE A 202 -9.48 -38.59 28.53
N GLN A 203 -10.16 -39.74 28.61
CA GLN A 203 -9.55 -40.97 29.15
C GLN A 203 -8.26 -41.35 28.39
N SER A 204 -8.21 -41.16 27.07
CA SER A 204 -6.97 -41.40 26.32
C SER A 204 -5.84 -40.44 26.69
N VAL A 205 -6.17 -39.19 27.04
CA VAL A 205 -5.20 -38.22 27.56
C VAL A 205 -4.73 -38.63 28.96
N ASP A 206 -5.64 -39.10 29.83
CA ASP A 206 -5.28 -39.61 31.15
C ASP A 206 -4.34 -40.82 31.06
N ASP A 207 -4.63 -41.78 30.18
CA ASP A 207 -3.76 -42.94 29.91
C ASP A 207 -2.37 -42.50 29.40
N SER A 208 -2.32 -41.49 28.52
CA SER A 208 -1.08 -40.89 28.00
C SER A 208 -0.25 -40.25 29.12
N VAL A 209 -0.88 -39.42 29.95
CA VAL A 209 -0.21 -38.77 31.10
C VAL A 209 0.31 -39.82 32.06
N GLY A 210 -0.48 -40.87 32.34
CA GLY A 210 -0.03 -42.02 33.15
C GLY A 210 1.24 -42.65 32.61
N ARG A 211 1.29 -42.96 31.31
CA ARG A 211 2.48 -43.53 30.66
C ARG A 211 3.71 -42.62 30.73
N LEU A 212 3.53 -41.30 30.56
CA LEU A 212 4.62 -40.33 30.68
C LEU A 212 5.14 -40.25 32.12
N LEU A 213 4.25 -40.27 33.11
CA LEU A 213 4.63 -40.26 34.53
C LEU A 213 5.30 -41.58 34.94
N ASP A 214 4.78 -42.73 34.50
CA ASP A 214 5.38 -44.04 34.73
C ASP A 214 6.81 -44.11 34.18
N TYR A 215 7.05 -43.52 33.00
CA TYR A 215 8.41 -43.43 32.44
C TYR A 215 9.36 -42.64 33.38
N LEU A 216 8.91 -41.50 33.91
CA LEU A 216 9.71 -40.68 34.81
C LEU A 216 9.95 -41.37 36.16
N ASP A 217 8.95 -42.07 36.70
CA ASP A 217 8.98 -42.69 38.02
C ASP A 217 9.67 -44.07 38.02
N HIS A 218 9.57 -44.84 36.94
CA HIS A 218 9.97 -46.26 36.90
C HIS A 218 11.02 -46.59 35.84
N ASP A 219 10.89 -46.08 34.62
CA ASP A 219 11.79 -46.44 33.51
C ASP A 219 13.17 -45.74 33.62
N GLU A 220 13.22 -44.57 34.28
CA GLU A 220 14.47 -43.85 34.55
C GLU A 220 14.56 -43.38 36.01
N PRO A 221 14.97 -44.26 36.95
CA PRO A 221 14.96 -43.98 38.38
C PRO A 221 15.71 -42.71 38.77
N GLY A 222 15.04 -41.83 39.52
CA GLY A 222 15.58 -40.55 39.99
C GLY A 222 15.34 -39.36 39.05
N LEU A 223 14.81 -39.58 37.84
CA LEU A 223 14.51 -38.50 36.90
C LEU A 223 13.35 -37.62 37.39
N THR A 224 12.33 -38.22 38.01
CA THR A 224 11.21 -37.50 38.61
C THR A 224 11.62 -36.42 39.61
N ASP A 225 12.66 -36.68 40.40
CA ASP A 225 13.10 -35.76 41.45
C ASP A 225 13.68 -34.45 40.86
N ASP A 226 14.12 -34.47 39.60
CA ASP A 226 14.74 -33.32 38.91
C ASP A 226 13.94 -32.88 37.66
N THR A 227 12.66 -33.28 37.57
CA THR A 227 11.80 -32.92 36.44
C THR A 227 10.59 -32.12 36.92
N ILE A 228 10.36 -30.96 36.29
CA ILE A 228 9.12 -30.20 36.45
C ILE A 228 8.10 -30.77 35.46
N VAL A 229 6.99 -31.30 35.97
CA VAL A 229 5.87 -31.76 35.14
C VAL A 229 4.74 -30.74 35.25
N ILE A 230 4.26 -30.25 34.11
CA ILE A 230 3.15 -29.30 34.03
C ILE A 230 2.03 -29.95 33.20
N TYR A 231 0.84 -30.06 33.77
CA TYR A 231 -0.37 -30.42 33.06
C TYR A 231 -1.25 -29.18 32.95
N THR A 232 -1.50 -28.74 31.71
CA THR A 232 -2.34 -27.57 31.44
C THR A 232 -3.00 -27.65 30.07
N SER A 233 -3.86 -26.67 29.77
CA SER A 233 -4.57 -26.51 28.50
C SER A 233 -4.15 -25.20 27.82
N ASP A 234 -4.78 -24.82 26.71
CA ASP A 234 -4.70 -23.47 26.13
C ASP A 234 -5.78 -22.52 26.68
N GLN A 235 -6.96 -23.06 26.98
CA GLN A 235 -8.13 -22.41 27.63
C GLN A 235 -8.99 -23.46 28.37
N GLY A 236 -9.97 -23.00 29.14
CA GLY A 236 -11.08 -23.82 29.64
C GLY A 236 -12.03 -24.27 28.51
N PHE A 237 -13.14 -24.94 28.86
CA PHE A 237 -14.13 -25.42 27.89
C PHE A 237 -15.51 -25.53 28.52
N PHE A 238 -16.56 -25.05 27.83
CA PHE A 238 -17.94 -25.31 28.23
C PHE A 238 -18.30 -26.77 27.97
N LEU A 239 -18.70 -27.47 29.02
CA LEU A 239 -19.14 -28.87 29.00
C LEU A 239 -20.67 -28.99 28.98
N GLY A 240 -21.37 -27.89 28.71
CA GLY A 240 -22.83 -27.78 28.71
C GLY A 240 -23.33 -26.69 29.65
N GLU A 241 -22.46 -26.08 30.45
CA GLU A 241 -22.78 -24.89 31.23
C GLU A 241 -23.27 -23.79 30.28
N HIS A 242 -24.33 -23.10 30.70
CA HIS A 242 -25.08 -22.15 29.87
C HIS A 242 -25.61 -22.73 28.55
N GLY A 243 -25.67 -24.06 28.41
CA GLY A 243 -26.08 -24.75 27.19
C GLY A 243 -25.02 -24.75 26.07
N TRP A 244 -23.78 -24.36 26.33
CA TRP A 244 -22.72 -24.21 25.33
C TRP A 244 -21.72 -25.38 25.27
N PHE A 245 -21.06 -25.53 24.11
CA PHE A 245 -19.92 -26.42 23.88
C PHE A 245 -18.84 -25.68 23.06
N ASP A 246 -17.99 -24.85 23.68
CA ASP A 246 -16.78 -24.26 23.06
C ASP A 246 -15.98 -23.50 24.15
N LYS A 247 -15.07 -22.59 23.76
CA LYS A 247 -14.20 -21.84 24.67
C LYS A 247 -13.98 -20.36 24.28
N ARG A 248 -15.02 -19.69 23.78
CA ARG A 248 -14.90 -18.36 23.15
C ARG A 248 -15.14 -17.16 24.07
N PHE A 249 -15.66 -17.36 25.28
CA PHE A 249 -16.15 -16.27 26.12
C PHE A 249 -15.41 -16.22 27.46
N MET A 250 -15.34 -15.02 28.04
CA MET A 250 -14.73 -14.78 29.35
C MET A 250 -15.64 -15.21 30.53
N TYR A 251 -16.40 -16.30 30.42
CA TYR A 251 -17.11 -16.91 31.57
C TYR A 251 -16.22 -17.97 32.22
N GLU A 252 -16.38 -18.24 33.52
CA GLU A 252 -15.42 -19.00 34.34
C GLU A 252 -15.08 -20.37 33.75
N GLU A 253 -16.04 -21.12 33.21
CA GLU A 253 -15.81 -22.46 32.65
C GLU A 253 -14.89 -22.47 31.43
N SER A 254 -14.94 -21.41 30.62
CA SER A 254 -14.07 -21.23 29.46
C SER A 254 -12.80 -20.44 29.78
N PHE A 255 -12.84 -19.60 30.80
CA PHE A 255 -11.77 -18.68 31.15
C PHE A 255 -10.74 -19.30 32.09
N GLN A 256 -11.17 -20.20 32.99
CA GLN A 256 -10.28 -20.93 33.88
C GLN A 256 -9.67 -22.14 33.18
N MET A 257 -8.36 -22.30 33.36
CA MET A 257 -7.60 -23.40 32.78
C MET A 257 -7.22 -24.42 33.83
N PRO A 258 -7.25 -25.73 33.52
CA PRO A 258 -6.62 -26.70 34.40
C PRO A 258 -5.12 -26.39 34.48
N PHE A 259 -4.58 -26.36 35.69
CA PHE A 259 -3.16 -26.19 35.93
C PHE A 259 -2.74 -27.07 37.12
N LEU A 260 -1.99 -28.13 36.82
CA LEU A 260 -1.32 -28.96 37.81
C LEU A 260 0.18 -28.91 37.54
N ILE A 261 0.97 -28.81 38.59
CA ILE A 261 2.42 -28.77 38.50
C ILE A 261 3.03 -29.63 39.59
N LYS A 262 3.98 -30.50 39.20
CA LYS A 262 4.75 -31.37 40.08
C LYS A 262 6.22 -31.01 39.95
N TYR A 263 6.85 -30.66 41.06
CA TYR A 263 8.30 -30.56 41.16
C TYR A 263 8.73 -30.87 42.60
N PRO A 264 9.10 -32.13 42.91
CA PRO A 264 9.30 -32.59 44.30
C PRO A 264 10.32 -31.79 45.12
N GLN A 265 11.30 -31.15 44.47
CA GLN A 265 12.32 -30.35 45.17
C GLN A 265 11.78 -29.07 45.80
N GLU A 266 10.73 -28.45 45.25
CA GLU A 266 10.26 -27.13 45.68
C GLU A 266 8.76 -27.06 45.99
N ILE A 267 7.96 -28.02 45.53
CA ILE A 267 6.51 -28.01 45.66
C ILE A 267 6.07 -29.13 46.59
N SER A 268 5.40 -28.77 47.68
CA SER A 268 4.83 -29.76 48.60
C SER A 268 3.63 -30.47 47.95
N PRO A 269 3.56 -31.82 47.95
CA PRO A 269 2.43 -32.54 47.37
C PRO A 269 1.09 -32.14 48.00
N GLY A 270 0.06 -31.97 47.16
CA GLY A 270 -1.29 -31.59 47.59
C GLY A 270 -1.47 -30.11 47.94
N SER A 271 -0.49 -29.26 47.64
CA SER A 271 -0.62 -27.80 47.83
C SER A 271 -1.64 -27.20 46.85
N VAL A 272 -2.37 -26.19 47.31
CA VAL A 272 -3.29 -25.38 46.50
C VAL A 272 -2.86 -23.92 46.58
N CYS A 273 -2.87 -23.22 45.44
CA CYS A 273 -2.54 -21.80 45.34
C CYS A 273 -3.72 -21.08 44.69
N ASP A 274 -4.31 -20.13 45.41
CA ASP A 274 -5.47 -19.35 44.96
C ASP A 274 -5.08 -18.03 44.27
N ASP A 275 -3.78 -17.76 44.13
CA ASP A 275 -3.27 -16.57 43.44
C ASP A 275 -3.47 -16.68 41.92
N ILE A 276 -3.84 -15.57 41.28
CA ILE A 276 -4.05 -15.54 39.83
C ILE A 276 -2.71 -15.63 39.09
N ILE A 277 -2.62 -16.57 38.14
CA ILE A 277 -1.56 -16.66 37.14
C ILE A 277 -2.18 -16.62 35.72
N CYS A 278 -1.41 -16.19 34.72
CA CYS A 278 -1.83 -16.13 33.32
C CYS A 278 -0.87 -16.90 32.40
N ASN A 279 -1.32 -17.28 31.19
CA ASN A 279 -0.49 -18.03 30.22
C ASN A 279 0.84 -17.33 29.88
N VAL A 280 0.87 -15.99 29.90
CA VAL A 280 2.09 -15.20 29.66
C VAL A 280 3.17 -15.41 30.74
N ASP A 281 2.79 -15.88 31.93
CA ASP A 281 3.73 -16.06 33.05
C ASP A 281 4.58 -17.36 32.92
N PHE A 282 4.19 -18.30 32.06
CA PHE A 282 4.85 -19.60 31.91
C PHE A 282 6.29 -19.47 31.39
N ALA A 283 6.48 -18.71 30.31
CA ALA A 283 7.80 -18.56 29.68
C ALA A 283 8.82 -17.94 30.63
N THR A 284 8.42 -16.89 31.37
CA THR A 284 9.30 -16.25 32.36
C THR A 284 9.61 -17.17 33.53
N THR A 285 8.67 -18.03 33.94
CA THR A 285 8.88 -19.07 34.97
C THR A 285 9.84 -20.16 34.51
N TRP A 286 9.76 -20.61 33.25
CA TRP A 286 10.71 -21.58 32.70
C TRP A 286 12.13 -21.02 32.63
N LEU A 287 12.29 -19.75 32.24
CA LEU A 287 13.59 -19.08 32.23
C LEU A 287 14.17 -18.96 33.66
N ASP A 288 13.34 -18.65 34.66
CA ASP A 288 13.76 -18.63 36.07
C ASP A 288 14.29 -20.01 36.53
N TYR A 289 13.54 -21.09 36.29
CA TYR A 289 14.01 -22.44 36.63
C TYR A 289 15.28 -22.84 35.86
N ALA A 290 15.39 -22.45 34.59
CA ALA A 290 16.59 -22.64 33.78
C ALA A 290 17.76 -21.72 34.17
N ARG A 291 17.54 -20.78 35.10
CA ARG A 291 18.50 -19.73 35.53
C ARG A 291 18.99 -18.87 34.37
N LEU A 292 18.10 -18.61 33.41
CA LEU A 292 18.33 -17.76 32.27
C LEU A 292 17.73 -16.37 32.51
N PRO A 293 18.34 -15.31 31.95
CA PRO A 293 17.77 -13.97 32.04
C PRO A 293 16.44 -13.92 31.29
N VAL A 294 15.44 -13.27 31.90
CA VAL A 294 14.17 -12.96 31.24
C VAL A 294 14.37 -11.75 30.32
N PRO A 295 14.11 -11.87 29.00
CA PRO A 295 14.23 -10.74 28.08
C PRO A 295 13.27 -9.61 28.45
N SER A 296 13.71 -8.36 28.33
CA SER A 296 12.91 -7.18 28.74
C SER A 296 11.63 -6.96 27.93
N TYR A 297 11.49 -7.60 26.77
CA TYR A 297 10.30 -7.55 25.93
C TYR A 297 9.28 -8.66 26.23
N MET A 298 9.65 -9.67 27.02
CA MET A 298 8.77 -10.79 27.34
C MET A 298 7.74 -10.37 28.38
N GLN A 299 6.46 -10.52 28.07
CA GLN A 299 5.37 -10.29 29.01
C GLN A 299 5.30 -11.42 30.06
N GLY A 300 4.75 -11.11 31.24
CA GLY A 300 4.57 -12.06 32.34
C GLY A 300 5.61 -11.94 33.46
N ARG A 301 5.39 -12.66 34.55
CA ARG A 301 6.28 -12.72 35.73
C ARG A 301 6.46 -14.17 36.18
N SER A 302 7.65 -14.51 36.66
CA SER A 302 7.89 -15.86 37.19
C SER A 302 6.99 -16.12 38.40
N PHE A 303 6.14 -17.14 38.32
CA PHE A 303 5.27 -17.57 39.42
C PHE A 303 5.95 -18.59 40.35
N ARG A 304 7.25 -18.85 40.19
CA ARG A 304 8.01 -19.76 41.08
C ARG A 304 7.84 -19.48 42.58
N PRO A 305 7.83 -18.21 43.06
CA PRO A 305 7.57 -17.93 44.47
C PRO A 305 6.20 -18.43 44.96
N LEU A 306 5.18 -18.38 44.10
CA LEU A 306 3.83 -18.85 44.42
C LEU A 306 3.81 -20.36 44.65
N LEU A 307 4.56 -21.11 43.84
CA LEU A 307 4.71 -22.57 43.97
C LEU A 307 5.37 -22.97 45.30
N GLN A 308 6.11 -22.06 45.91
CA GLN A 308 6.74 -22.22 47.22
C GLN A 308 5.87 -21.68 48.37
N GLY A 309 4.60 -21.34 48.10
CA GLY A 309 3.66 -20.78 49.07
C GLY A 309 3.95 -19.33 49.47
N ARG A 310 4.63 -18.55 48.62
CA ARG A 310 5.00 -17.16 48.89
C ARG A 310 4.47 -16.22 47.80
N THR A 311 3.46 -15.43 48.12
CA THR A 311 2.92 -14.38 47.25
C THR A 311 3.76 -13.09 47.37
N PRO A 312 4.46 -12.64 46.31
CA PRO A 312 5.13 -11.33 46.31
C PRO A 312 4.13 -10.18 46.53
N ALA A 313 4.56 -9.12 47.21
CA ALA A 313 3.68 -7.99 47.55
C ALA A 313 3.14 -7.26 46.31
N GLU A 314 3.91 -7.28 45.22
CA GLU A 314 3.59 -6.68 43.93
C GLU A 314 2.94 -7.66 42.95
N TRP A 315 2.59 -8.87 43.37
CA TRP A 315 1.97 -9.87 42.49
C TRP A 315 0.59 -9.39 42.02
N PRO A 316 0.36 -9.30 40.70
CA PRO A 316 -0.91 -8.83 40.18
C PRO A 316 -2.01 -9.87 40.43
N GLN A 317 -2.99 -9.52 41.26
CA GLN A 317 -4.18 -10.33 41.52
C GLN A 317 -5.29 -10.03 40.50
N ALA A 318 -4.92 -10.00 39.20
CA ALA A 318 -5.87 -9.73 38.13
C ALA A 318 -5.47 -10.45 36.83
N ALA A 319 -6.46 -11.01 36.14
CA ALA A 319 -6.30 -11.63 34.83
C ALA A 319 -6.97 -10.78 33.74
N TYR A 320 -6.21 -10.42 32.72
CA TYR A 320 -6.70 -9.71 31.53
C TYR A 320 -7.02 -10.71 30.41
N HIS A 321 -8.15 -10.52 29.74
CA HIS A 321 -8.60 -11.35 28.63
C HIS A 321 -8.96 -10.49 27.43
N ARG A 322 -8.59 -10.93 26.23
CA ARG A 322 -9.07 -10.34 24.97
C ARG A 322 -9.34 -11.41 23.92
N TYR A 323 -10.52 -11.35 23.34
CA TYR A 323 -10.96 -12.17 22.23
C TYR A 323 -11.23 -11.30 21.00
N TRP A 324 -10.46 -11.55 19.93
CA TRP A 324 -10.39 -10.66 18.75
C TRP A 324 -11.38 -11.00 17.63
N MET A 325 -11.85 -12.24 17.55
CA MET A 325 -12.54 -12.75 16.36
C MET A 325 -14.04 -12.45 16.42
N HIS A 326 -14.46 -11.29 15.86
CA HIS A 326 -15.87 -10.90 15.85
C HIS A 326 -16.67 -11.63 14.76
N ASN A 327 -17.80 -12.21 15.16
CA ASN A 327 -18.82 -12.72 14.25
C ASN A 327 -18.22 -13.70 13.23
N ASP A 328 -17.49 -14.70 13.70
CA ASP A 328 -16.96 -15.71 12.80
C ASP A 328 -18.08 -16.58 12.20
N ILE A 329 -17.79 -17.19 11.05
CA ILE A 329 -18.80 -17.94 10.29
C ILE A 329 -19.27 -19.22 10.97
N ILE A 330 -18.52 -19.73 11.94
CA ILE A 330 -18.78 -21.01 12.60
C ILE A 330 -19.56 -20.77 13.90
N HIS A 331 -19.01 -19.97 14.81
CA HIS A 331 -19.50 -19.82 16.19
C HIS A 331 -20.30 -18.55 16.40
N ASN A 332 -20.24 -17.58 15.49
CA ASN A 332 -20.90 -16.28 15.64
C ASN A 332 -20.57 -15.60 17.00
N ALA A 333 -19.37 -15.83 17.54
CA ALA A 333 -18.95 -15.28 18.82
C ALA A 333 -18.57 -13.81 18.66
N TYR A 334 -18.89 -12.97 19.64
CA TYR A 334 -18.60 -11.54 19.57
C TYR A 334 -17.26 -11.20 20.23
N ALA A 335 -16.54 -10.26 19.63
CA ALA A 335 -15.25 -9.81 20.14
C ALA A 335 -15.42 -8.95 21.40
N HIS A 336 -14.56 -9.20 22.39
CA HIS A 336 -14.63 -8.60 23.71
C HIS A 336 -13.27 -8.60 24.40
N TYR A 337 -13.12 -7.78 25.43
CA TYR A 337 -12.05 -7.91 26.41
C TYR A 337 -12.60 -7.64 27.80
N GLY A 338 -11.83 -8.02 28.82
CA GLY A 338 -12.23 -7.80 30.19
C GLY A 338 -11.10 -8.04 31.18
N ILE A 339 -11.41 -7.79 32.44
CA ILE A 339 -10.52 -8.07 33.57
C ILE A 339 -11.28 -8.78 34.68
N ARG A 340 -10.61 -9.76 35.30
CA ARG A 340 -11.10 -10.49 36.48
C ARG A 340 -10.12 -10.30 37.63
N ASP A 341 -10.60 -9.79 38.76
CA ASP A 341 -9.86 -9.82 40.03
C ASP A 341 -10.37 -10.99 40.88
N GLN A 342 -9.98 -11.08 42.16
CA GLN A 342 -10.37 -12.22 43.01
C GLN A 342 -11.89 -12.40 43.23
N ARG A 343 -12.72 -11.40 42.92
CA ARG A 343 -14.17 -11.47 43.16
C ARG A 343 -15.02 -11.00 41.98
N TYR A 344 -14.59 -9.96 41.29
CA TYR A 344 -15.37 -9.30 40.26
C TYR A 344 -14.80 -9.58 38.88
N LYS A 345 -15.70 -9.64 37.89
CA LYS A 345 -15.32 -9.74 36.48
C LYS A 345 -16.05 -8.70 35.65
N LEU A 346 -15.30 -7.89 34.92
CA LEU A 346 -15.79 -6.84 34.04
C LEU A 346 -15.47 -7.17 32.59
N ILE A 347 -16.49 -7.22 31.73
CA ILE A 347 -16.37 -7.54 30.31
C ILE A 347 -16.92 -6.36 29.49
N TYR A 348 -16.20 -5.98 28.45
CA TYR A 348 -16.67 -5.07 27.43
C TYR A 348 -16.81 -5.77 26.08
N TRP A 349 -18.05 -5.87 25.61
CA TRP A 349 -18.40 -6.41 24.31
C TRP A 349 -18.32 -5.30 23.28
N TYR A 350 -17.16 -5.16 22.64
CA TYR A 350 -16.95 -4.12 21.65
C TYR A 350 -17.50 -4.46 20.28
N ASN A 351 -17.73 -5.75 20.01
CA ASN A 351 -18.47 -6.22 18.85
C ASN A 351 -17.95 -5.69 17.50
N GLU A 352 -16.63 -5.55 17.33
CA GLU A 352 -16.05 -5.05 16.07
C GLU A 352 -15.04 -6.03 15.49
N ALA A 353 -14.97 -6.10 14.17
CA ALA A 353 -14.02 -6.96 13.47
C ALA A 353 -12.56 -6.52 13.63
N LEU A 354 -12.31 -5.22 13.89
CA LEU A 354 -10.97 -4.62 14.03
C LEU A 354 -9.98 -5.04 12.90
N GLY A 355 -10.50 -5.33 11.70
CA GLY A 355 -9.70 -5.79 10.56
C GLY A 355 -9.07 -7.18 10.73
N ILE A 356 -9.46 -7.95 11.74
CA ILE A 356 -8.91 -9.29 12.03
C ILE A 356 -9.38 -10.28 10.97
N LYS A 357 -8.43 -10.98 10.33
CA LYS A 357 -8.72 -12.02 9.32
C LYS A 357 -9.61 -13.11 9.93
N GLY A 358 -10.74 -13.41 9.30
CA GLY A 358 -11.72 -14.38 9.78
C GLY A 358 -12.84 -13.77 10.64
N ALA A 359 -12.70 -12.52 11.09
CA ALA A 359 -13.79 -11.74 11.65
C ALA A 359 -14.67 -11.16 10.54
N ARG A 360 -15.97 -11.00 10.78
CA ARG A 360 -16.93 -10.39 9.84
C ARG A 360 -17.47 -9.09 10.41
N SER A 361 -17.83 -8.16 9.52
CA SER A 361 -18.48 -6.90 9.90
C SER A 361 -19.83 -7.11 10.60
N GLY A 362 -20.13 -6.23 11.55
CA GLY A 362 -21.34 -6.22 12.38
C GLY A 362 -21.01 -5.43 13.67
N GLY A 363 -22.00 -4.85 14.35
CA GLY A 363 -21.83 -4.43 15.75
C GLY A 363 -21.98 -2.95 16.15
N GLU A 364 -22.24 -2.01 15.24
CA GLU A 364 -22.43 -0.60 15.65
C GLU A 364 -23.60 -0.39 16.64
N GLU A 365 -24.61 -1.27 16.63
CA GLU A 365 -25.82 -1.10 17.44
C GLU A 365 -25.79 -1.75 18.85
N HIS A 366 -24.75 -2.52 19.23
CA HIS A 366 -24.85 -3.44 20.40
C HIS A 366 -23.64 -3.47 21.35
N LYS A 367 -22.82 -2.42 21.42
CA LYS A 367 -21.71 -2.38 22.40
C LYS A 367 -22.26 -2.33 23.83
N GLU A 368 -21.78 -3.19 24.71
CA GLU A 368 -22.33 -3.31 26.06
C GLU A 368 -21.28 -3.78 27.08
N TRP A 369 -21.54 -3.44 28.34
CA TRP A 369 -20.72 -3.85 29.47
C TRP A 369 -21.43 -4.94 30.28
N GLU A 370 -20.67 -5.89 30.80
CA GLU A 370 -21.09 -6.81 31.84
C GLU A 370 -20.19 -6.70 33.06
N LEU A 371 -20.80 -6.75 34.25
CA LEU A 371 -20.10 -6.91 35.52
C LEU A 371 -20.76 -8.06 36.28
N PHE A 372 -19.95 -8.99 36.79
CA PHE A 372 -20.38 -10.10 37.65
C PHE A 372 -19.71 -9.99 39.03
N ASP A 373 -20.49 -10.24 40.09
CA ASP A 373 -19.98 -10.48 41.45
C ASP A 373 -19.91 -11.99 41.65
N CYS A 374 -18.76 -12.59 41.32
CA CYS A 374 -18.59 -14.04 41.25
C CYS A 374 -18.67 -14.73 42.63
N GLU A 375 -18.70 -13.97 43.73
CA GLU A 375 -18.96 -14.52 45.07
C GLU A 375 -20.47 -14.69 45.32
N LYS A 376 -21.30 -13.72 44.87
CA LYS A 376 -22.76 -13.77 45.03
C LYS A 376 -23.44 -14.57 43.91
N ASP A 377 -22.86 -14.51 42.72
CA ASP A 377 -23.34 -15.16 41.51
C ASP A 377 -22.19 -15.95 40.85
N PRO A 378 -21.79 -17.08 41.46
CA PRO A 378 -20.68 -17.89 40.96
C PRO A 378 -20.96 -18.53 39.59
N LEU A 379 -22.23 -18.49 39.13
CA LEU A 379 -22.67 -18.99 37.83
C LEU A 379 -22.87 -17.87 36.82
N GLU A 380 -22.59 -16.61 37.16
CA GLU A 380 -22.53 -15.51 36.19
C GLU A 380 -23.81 -15.29 35.38
N LEU A 381 -24.95 -15.47 36.05
CA LEU A 381 -26.28 -15.36 35.46
C LEU A 381 -26.79 -13.92 35.40
N PHE A 382 -26.29 -13.04 36.26
CA PHE A 382 -26.81 -11.70 36.49
C PHE A 382 -25.76 -10.61 36.23
N ASN A 383 -25.90 -9.89 35.12
CA ASN A 383 -25.12 -8.69 34.86
C ASN A 383 -25.55 -7.55 35.80
N VAL A 384 -24.69 -7.19 36.76
CA VAL A 384 -24.93 -6.13 37.75
C VAL A 384 -24.32 -4.77 37.37
N TYR A 385 -23.82 -4.59 36.13
CA TYR A 385 -23.12 -3.37 35.71
C TYR A 385 -23.96 -2.08 35.90
N HIS A 386 -25.27 -2.16 35.72
CA HIS A 386 -26.18 -1.02 35.84
C HIS A 386 -26.77 -0.84 37.24
N GLU A 387 -26.49 -1.76 38.18
CA GLU A 387 -27.05 -1.72 39.52
C GLU A 387 -26.35 -0.64 40.38
N PRO A 388 -27.09 0.29 41.00
CA PRO A 388 -26.50 1.43 41.71
C PRO A 388 -25.50 1.05 42.81
N GLU A 389 -25.70 -0.09 43.47
CA GLU A 389 -24.84 -0.58 44.55
C GLU A 389 -23.44 -1.03 44.07
N TYR A 390 -23.28 -1.35 42.78
CA TYR A 390 -21.99 -1.75 42.19
C TYR A 390 -21.26 -0.60 41.49
N ARG A 391 -21.75 0.64 41.55
CA ARG A 391 -21.14 1.78 40.83
C ARG A 391 -19.68 2.02 41.18
N GLU A 392 -19.30 1.84 42.45
CA GLU A 392 -17.90 1.96 42.89
C GLU A 392 -17.05 0.79 42.38
N VAL A 393 -17.63 -0.41 42.34
CA VAL A 393 -16.99 -1.61 41.79
C VAL A 393 -16.73 -1.45 40.30
N VAL A 394 -17.71 -0.99 39.53
CA VAL A 394 -17.54 -0.67 38.09
C VAL A 394 -16.36 0.28 37.90
N ARG A 395 -16.31 1.39 38.66
CA ARG A 395 -15.20 2.35 38.55
C ARG A 395 -13.85 1.72 38.87
N HIS A 396 -13.77 0.92 39.93
CA HIS A 396 -12.54 0.23 40.31
C HIS A 396 -12.09 -0.74 39.23
N MET A 397 -12.99 -1.60 38.74
CA MET A 397 -12.70 -2.61 37.74
C MET A 397 -12.36 -1.99 36.38
N THR A 398 -13.01 -0.90 35.97
CA THR A 398 -12.64 -0.17 34.75
C THR A 398 -11.24 0.43 34.89
N ALA A 399 -10.90 1.03 36.04
CA ALA A 399 -9.55 1.57 36.26
C ALA A 399 -8.48 0.47 36.29
N LEU A 400 -8.80 -0.71 36.85
CA LEU A 400 -7.93 -1.87 36.84
C LEU A 400 -7.71 -2.39 35.41
N LEU A 401 -8.78 -2.48 34.62
CA LEU A 401 -8.76 -2.85 33.20
C LEU A 401 -7.88 -1.89 32.40
N GLU A 402 -8.15 -0.59 32.46
CA GLU A 402 -7.39 0.43 31.75
C GLU A 402 -5.91 0.45 32.17
N LYS A 403 -5.62 0.29 33.47
CA LYS A 403 -4.25 0.18 33.97
C LYS A 403 -3.54 -1.04 33.37
N LYS A 404 -4.21 -2.20 33.34
CA LYS A 404 -3.61 -3.42 32.81
C LYS A 404 -3.42 -3.36 31.30
N MET A 405 -4.41 -2.83 30.57
CA MET A 405 -4.32 -2.57 29.13
C MET A 405 -3.14 -1.62 28.82
N LEU A 406 -3.00 -0.53 29.57
CA LEU A 406 -1.86 0.37 29.45
C LEU A 406 -0.52 -0.31 29.74
N GLU A 407 -0.45 -1.15 30.79
CA GLU A 407 0.76 -1.89 31.17
C GLU A 407 1.24 -2.82 30.06
N ILE A 408 0.31 -3.49 29.36
CA ILE A 408 0.63 -4.46 28.31
C ILE A 408 0.61 -3.87 26.89
N GLY A 409 0.36 -2.56 26.77
CA GLY A 409 0.29 -1.85 25.49
C GLY A 409 -0.95 -2.18 24.65
N ASP A 410 -2.04 -2.57 25.28
CA ASP A 410 -3.33 -2.83 24.62
C ASP A 410 -4.25 -1.59 24.66
N GLU A 411 -4.98 -1.33 23.59
CA GLU A 411 -5.78 -0.11 23.45
C GLU A 411 -7.27 -0.33 23.78
N PRO A 412 -7.88 0.50 24.66
CA PRO A 412 -9.29 0.42 24.98
C PRO A 412 -10.14 0.95 23.83
N VAL A 413 -11.11 0.16 23.40
CA VAL A 413 -12.15 0.57 22.44
C VAL A 413 -13.46 0.95 23.16
N HIS A 414 -13.48 0.84 24.49
CA HIS A 414 -14.60 1.24 25.32
C HIS A 414 -14.61 2.76 25.52
N PRO A 415 -15.79 3.40 25.62
CA PRO A 415 -15.88 4.83 25.86
C PRO A 415 -15.20 5.19 27.17
N LYS A 416 -14.23 6.12 27.11
CA LYS A 416 -13.66 6.70 28.33
C LYS A 416 -14.75 7.46 29.06
N PRO A 417 -14.88 7.34 30.40
CA PRO A 417 -15.86 8.10 31.14
C PRO A 417 -15.70 9.60 30.85
N HIS A 418 -16.77 10.26 30.43
CA HIS A 418 -16.79 11.72 30.33
C HIS A 418 -16.30 12.31 31.66
N ALA A 419 -15.29 13.17 31.59
CA ALA A 419 -14.87 14.05 32.66
C ALA A 419 -15.98 15.08 32.98
N THR A 420 -17.08 14.60 33.57
CA THR A 420 -18.18 15.39 34.10
C THR A 420 -18.60 14.78 35.42
N ALA A 421 -17.80 15.02 36.47
CA ALA A 421 -18.25 15.12 37.87
C ALA A 421 -17.04 15.30 38.81
N LEU A 422 -16.33 16.41 38.70
CA LEU A 422 -15.64 17.02 39.85
C LEU A 422 -15.66 18.53 39.59
N GLY A 423 -16.70 19.17 40.11
CA GLY A 423 -16.82 20.62 40.12
C GLY A 423 -15.71 21.22 40.97
N ILE A 424 -14.63 21.63 40.32
CA ILE A 424 -13.71 22.62 40.85
C ILE A 424 -13.61 23.75 39.82
N SER A 425 -14.05 24.90 40.29
CA SER A 425 -14.22 26.19 39.63
C SER A 425 -13.13 26.56 38.62
N ARG A 426 -13.58 27.15 37.51
CA ARG A 426 -12.81 28.10 36.70
C ARG A 426 -12.21 29.18 37.60
N VAL A 427 -10.95 29.04 37.97
CA VAL A 427 -10.12 30.17 38.41
C VAL A 427 -8.79 30.12 37.66
N SER A 428 -8.68 31.01 36.69
CA SER A 428 -7.47 31.66 36.19
C SER A 428 -6.18 30.82 36.12
N MET A 429 -5.96 30.16 34.97
CA MET A 429 -4.60 29.86 34.49
C MET A 429 -4.37 30.28 33.02
N VAL A 430 -5.13 31.28 32.56
CA VAL A 430 -4.94 31.92 31.23
C VAL A 430 -3.86 33.01 31.26
N SER A 431 -3.24 33.32 32.42
CA SER A 431 -2.33 34.47 32.52
C SER A 431 -0.88 34.17 32.94
N ILE A 432 -0.51 32.89 33.16
CA ILE A 432 0.88 32.55 33.58
C ILE A 432 1.57 31.52 32.66
N ARG A 433 0.85 30.73 31.86
CA ARG A 433 1.47 29.84 30.85
C ARG A 433 1.81 30.52 29.51
N ASN A 434 1.10 31.59 29.14
CA ASN A 434 1.36 32.32 27.90
C ASN A 434 2.53 33.31 27.97
N ALA A 435 3.13 33.53 29.15
CA ALA A 435 4.31 34.38 29.28
C ALA A 435 5.63 33.59 29.25
N ALA A 436 5.62 32.32 29.68
CA ALA A 436 6.84 31.50 29.75
C ALA A 436 7.16 30.75 28.44
N LEU A 437 6.16 30.36 27.65
CA LEU A 437 6.41 29.81 26.30
C LEU A 437 6.60 30.90 25.25
N SER A 438 5.93 32.06 25.38
CA SER A 438 6.10 33.17 24.43
C SER A 438 7.43 33.92 24.61
N ALA A 439 8.04 33.86 25.80
CA ALA A 439 9.35 34.50 26.04
C ALA A 439 10.55 33.65 25.56
N LEU A 440 10.38 32.34 25.36
CA LEU A 440 11.39 31.49 24.73
C LEU A 440 11.18 31.30 23.21
N ALA A 441 9.96 31.50 22.71
CA ALA A 441 9.65 31.42 21.28
C ALA A 441 9.93 32.73 20.51
N LEU A 442 9.92 33.91 21.15
CA LEU A 442 10.20 35.19 20.45
C LEU A 442 11.68 35.58 20.38
N ALA A 443 12.61 34.77 20.90
CA ALA A 443 14.04 35.08 20.90
C ALA A 443 14.90 34.13 20.02
N ALA A 444 14.28 33.21 19.28
CA ALA A 444 15.00 32.22 18.47
C ALA A 444 14.52 32.13 17.00
N THR A 445 13.95 33.21 16.45
CA THR A 445 13.42 33.24 15.07
C THR A 445 14.49 33.18 13.96
N HIS A 446 15.77 32.97 14.30
CA HIS A 446 16.84 32.73 13.32
C HIS A 446 17.93 31.77 13.85
N CYS A 447 17.60 30.85 14.76
CA CYS A 447 18.52 29.73 14.98
C CYS A 447 18.38 28.78 13.77
N ASP A 448 19.40 28.75 12.91
CA ASP A 448 19.51 27.91 11.69
C ASP A 448 18.87 26.53 11.90
N ALA A 449 17.92 26.13 11.04
CA ALA A 449 17.23 24.84 11.10
C ALA A 449 18.23 23.67 11.26
N ARG A 450 19.40 23.80 10.64
CA ARG A 450 20.52 22.87 10.77
C ARG A 450 21.16 22.88 12.14
N GLN A 451 21.28 24.03 12.80
CA GLN A 451 21.79 24.11 14.17
C GLN A 451 20.82 23.43 15.15
N ARG A 452 19.51 23.66 14.99
CA ARG A 452 18.47 22.98 15.79
C ARG A 452 18.48 21.46 15.55
N ALA A 453 18.63 21.04 14.30
CA ALA A 453 18.80 19.63 13.95
C ALA A 453 20.01 18.99 14.64
N LYS A 454 21.17 19.66 14.64
CA LYS A 454 22.39 19.20 15.34
C LYS A 454 22.20 19.10 16.85
N ASP A 455 21.50 20.06 17.46
CA ASP A 455 21.30 20.07 18.91
C ASP A 455 20.28 19.03 19.37
N LEU A 456 19.28 18.73 18.55
CA LEU A 456 18.39 17.59 18.77
C LEU A 456 19.12 16.25 18.57
N LEU A 457 19.91 16.11 17.50
CA LEU A 457 20.66 14.88 17.19
C LEU A 457 21.57 14.42 18.35
N LYS A 458 22.24 15.36 19.03
CA LYS A 458 23.10 15.07 20.20
C LYS A 458 22.35 14.42 21.36
N GLN A 459 21.05 14.66 21.45
CA GLN A 459 20.19 14.14 22.51
C GLN A 459 19.58 12.79 22.16
N MET A 460 19.65 12.35 20.90
CA MET A 460 19.01 11.13 20.42
C MET A 460 19.82 9.87 20.73
N THR A 461 19.12 8.79 21.08
CA THR A 461 19.69 7.43 21.13
C THR A 461 19.91 6.88 19.72
N TRP A 462 20.57 5.72 19.60
CA TRP A 462 20.75 5.08 18.29
C TRP A 462 19.43 4.60 17.70
N GLU A 463 18.53 4.08 18.53
CA GLU A 463 17.19 3.66 18.16
C GLU A 463 16.38 4.85 17.63
N GLU A 464 16.43 6.00 18.31
CA GLU A 464 15.73 7.20 17.85
C GLU A 464 16.31 7.72 16.53
N LYS A 465 17.63 7.65 16.32
CA LYS A 465 18.27 8.06 15.05
C LYS A 465 17.86 7.16 13.90
N ILE A 466 17.95 5.84 14.08
CA ILE A 466 17.51 4.85 13.09
C ILE A 466 16.01 4.99 12.83
N GLY A 467 15.22 5.27 13.88
CA GLY A 467 13.79 5.57 13.79
C GLY A 467 13.46 6.70 12.81
N GLN A 468 14.31 7.73 12.72
CA GLN A 468 14.14 8.82 11.77
C GLN A 468 14.46 8.45 10.32
N MET A 469 15.19 7.35 10.09
CA MET A 469 15.62 6.91 8.75
C MET A 469 14.56 6.04 8.04
N GLY A 470 13.32 6.01 8.53
CA GLY A 470 12.19 5.30 7.93
C GLY A 470 10.84 5.92 8.32
N GLY A 471 9.74 5.28 7.95
CA GLY A 471 8.43 5.73 8.39
C GLY A 471 7.26 4.83 8.07
N VAL A 472 6.08 5.21 8.57
CA VAL A 472 4.85 4.46 8.39
C VAL A 472 4.16 4.92 7.10
N ARG A 473 4.44 4.25 5.97
CA ARG A 473 3.92 4.65 4.65
C ARG A 473 2.40 4.50 4.51
N ARG A 474 1.83 3.41 5.00
CA ARG A 474 0.37 3.19 5.04
C ARG A 474 -0.08 3.25 6.49
N VAL A 475 -0.27 4.45 7.03
CA VAL A 475 -0.74 4.62 8.41
C VAL A 475 -2.19 4.20 8.57
N LEU A 476 -2.98 4.26 7.50
CA LEU A 476 -4.36 3.78 7.47
C LEU A 476 -4.53 2.63 6.47
N SER A 477 -5.47 1.76 6.78
CA SER A 477 -6.11 0.81 5.87
C SER A 477 -7.31 1.49 5.18
N SER A 478 -8.03 0.75 4.32
CA SER A 478 -9.26 1.25 3.70
C SER A 478 -10.29 1.63 4.76
N GLY A 479 -10.95 2.78 4.63
CA GLY A 479 -12.01 3.22 5.54
C GLY A 479 -11.50 3.75 6.88
N THR A 480 -10.49 4.63 6.84
CA THR A 480 -9.90 5.40 7.98
C THR A 480 -9.34 4.61 9.16
N THR A 481 -9.34 3.28 9.11
CA THR A 481 -8.81 2.42 10.17
C THR A 481 -7.28 2.50 10.23
N VAL A 482 -6.68 2.73 11.40
CA VAL A 482 -5.21 2.72 11.55
C VAL A 482 -4.65 1.33 11.20
N ASN A 483 -3.53 1.31 10.50
CA ASN A 483 -2.82 0.08 10.14
C ASN A 483 -2.52 -0.75 11.40
N PRO A 484 -2.94 -2.02 11.48
CA PRO A 484 -2.73 -2.85 12.67
C PRO A 484 -1.25 -3.03 13.06
N GLN A 485 -0.33 -2.86 12.11
CA GLN A 485 1.11 -2.93 12.35
C GLN A 485 1.72 -1.57 12.75
N TYR A 486 0.92 -0.50 12.82
CA TYR A 486 1.40 0.87 13.08
C TYR A 486 2.26 0.94 14.33
N ASP A 487 1.82 0.35 15.44
CA ASP A 487 2.54 0.42 16.72
C ASP A 487 3.84 -0.36 16.72
N THR A 488 3.92 -1.45 15.95
CA THR A 488 5.16 -2.20 15.75
C THR A 488 6.12 -1.42 14.85
N ILE A 489 5.61 -0.89 13.73
CA ILE A 489 6.40 -0.17 12.73
C ILE A 489 6.96 1.12 13.35
N ARG A 490 6.15 1.90 14.08
CA ARG A 490 6.53 3.22 14.64
C ARG A 490 7.65 3.18 15.67
N GLN A 491 7.95 2.01 16.26
CA GLN A 491 9.05 1.87 17.23
C GLN A 491 10.40 2.20 16.59
N MET A 492 10.63 1.72 15.37
CA MET A 492 11.89 1.87 14.64
C MET A 492 11.72 2.57 13.28
N GLN A 493 10.53 3.11 12.99
CA GLN A 493 10.22 3.86 11.78
C GLN A 493 9.25 5.01 12.08
N ASN A 494 9.78 6.10 12.62
CA ASN A 494 9.02 7.29 13.05
C ASN A 494 9.53 8.62 12.47
N GLY A 495 10.29 8.55 11.37
CA GLY A 495 10.69 9.71 10.58
C GLY A 495 9.52 10.35 9.85
N GLN A 496 8.78 9.56 9.07
CA GLN A 496 7.67 10.04 8.23
C GLN A 496 6.38 9.22 8.38
N MET A 497 5.27 9.77 7.89
CA MET A 497 3.96 9.11 7.89
C MET A 497 3.24 9.37 6.56
N GLY A 498 2.67 8.33 5.94
CA GLY A 498 1.81 8.44 4.76
C GLY A 498 0.40 7.91 5.03
N PHE A 499 -0.56 8.28 4.18
CA PHE A 499 -2.00 8.19 4.47
C PHE A 499 -2.65 6.81 4.28
N GLY A 500 -2.07 5.90 3.51
CA GLY A 500 -2.71 4.60 3.20
C GLY A 500 -3.23 4.47 1.76
N PRO A 501 -4.26 3.63 1.52
CA PRO A 501 -4.89 3.41 0.21
C PRO A 501 -5.38 4.69 -0.46
N MET A 502 -5.36 4.71 -1.80
CA MET A 502 -5.70 5.91 -2.59
C MET A 502 -7.17 6.30 -2.44
N PHE A 503 -8.07 5.34 -2.25
CA PHE A 503 -9.51 5.64 -2.14
C PHE A 503 -9.99 6.07 -0.76
N ASN A 504 -9.07 6.24 0.20
CA ASN A 504 -9.41 6.94 1.43
C ASN A 504 -9.71 8.42 1.12
N TRP A 505 -10.84 8.91 1.59
CA TRP A 505 -11.23 10.31 1.38
C TRP A 505 -10.45 11.24 2.31
N ALA A 506 -9.90 12.32 1.75
CA ALA A 506 -9.07 13.29 2.45
C ALA A 506 -9.76 13.84 3.71
N GLY A 507 -11.03 14.24 3.61
CA GLY A 507 -11.78 14.75 4.77
C GLY A 507 -11.90 13.75 5.92
N ASP A 508 -12.03 12.47 5.61
CA ASP A 508 -12.30 11.43 6.62
C ASP A 508 -11.04 11.01 7.37
N ILE A 509 -9.88 11.05 6.71
CA ILE A 509 -8.63 10.58 7.30
C ILE A 509 -7.92 11.64 8.16
N MET A 510 -8.22 12.93 7.96
CA MET A 510 -7.43 14.00 8.54
C MET A 510 -7.52 14.06 10.06
N GLU A 511 -8.68 13.77 10.64
CA GLU A 511 -8.84 13.72 12.09
C GLU A 511 -7.94 12.62 12.70
N VAL A 512 -7.89 11.45 12.06
CA VAL A 512 -7.06 10.33 12.50
C VAL A 512 -5.57 10.67 12.39
N VAL A 513 -5.13 11.22 11.25
CA VAL A 513 -3.71 11.58 11.06
C VAL A 513 -3.27 12.69 12.02
N ASN A 514 -4.10 13.71 12.24
CA ASN A 514 -3.81 14.75 13.23
C ASN A 514 -3.67 14.15 14.64
N LYS A 515 -4.56 13.22 15.02
CA LYS A 515 -4.47 12.50 16.31
C LYS A 515 -3.17 11.72 16.43
N LEU A 516 -2.76 10.96 15.41
CA LEU A 516 -1.53 10.16 15.43
C LEU A 516 -0.26 11.03 15.48
N ARG A 517 -0.25 12.17 14.77
CA ARG A 517 0.84 13.16 14.86
C ARG A 517 0.94 13.75 16.26
N GLN A 518 -0.19 14.13 16.85
CA GLN A 518 -0.23 14.66 18.21
C GLN A 518 0.20 13.61 19.24
N GLU A 519 -0.20 12.36 19.06
CA GLU A 519 0.19 11.24 19.90
C GLU A 519 1.72 11.05 19.88
N GLN A 520 2.34 10.99 18.70
CA GLN A 520 3.79 10.85 18.56
C GLN A 520 4.54 11.98 19.28
N VAL A 521 4.08 13.22 19.12
CA VAL A 521 4.68 14.36 19.81
C VAL A 521 4.52 14.21 21.32
N ASN A 522 3.35 13.82 21.81
CA ASN A 522 3.08 13.76 23.25
C ASN A 522 3.73 12.55 23.95
N SER A 523 3.91 11.44 23.24
CA SER A 523 4.39 10.17 23.82
C SER A 523 5.91 9.96 23.67
N SER A 524 6.55 10.58 22.66
CA SER A 524 8.00 10.42 22.45
C SER A 524 8.82 11.32 23.38
N ARG A 525 9.95 10.80 23.87
CA ARG A 525 10.86 11.47 24.84
C ARG A 525 11.36 12.84 24.37
N LEU A 526 11.63 12.99 23.08
CA LEU A 526 12.15 14.21 22.46
C LEU A 526 11.08 14.99 21.68
N HIS A 527 9.83 14.54 21.72
CA HIS A 527 8.69 15.21 21.08
C HIS A 527 8.89 15.46 19.57
N VAL A 528 9.56 14.54 18.86
CA VAL A 528 9.86 14.68 17.43
C VAL A 528 8.61 14.28 16.62
N PRO A 529 7.97 15.21 15.88
CA PRO A 529 6.76 14.92 15.12
C PRO A 529 7.08 14.08 13.87
N TYR A 530 6.08 13.36 13.36
CA TYR A 530 6.11 12.87 11.99
C TYR A 530 6.06 14.03 11.00
N ILE A 531 6.82 13.91 9.90
CA ILE A 531 6.53 14.65 8.69
C ILE A 531 5.58 13.82 7.82
N THR A 532 4.49 14.43 7.36
CA THR A 532 3.51 13.76 6.51
C THR A 532 4.02 13.78 5.07
N VAL A 533 4.06 12.60 4.45
CA VAL A 533 4.63 12.34 3.12
C VAL A 533 3.62 11.65 2.20
N THR A 534 3.63 12.00 0.91
CA THR A 534 2.78 11.35 -0.09
C THR A 534 3.34 11.48 -1.51
N ASP A 535 2.86 10.67 -2.45
CA ASP A 535 3.08 10.92 -3.88
C ASP A 535 2.24 12.13 -4.35
N SER A 536 2.69 12.84 -5.38
CA SER A 536 1.97 13.98 -5.94
C SER A 536 2.25 14.13 -7.43
N VAL A 537 1.84 13.13 -8.21
CA VAL A 537 2.09 13.09 -9.66
C VAL A 537 1.17 14.07 -10.38
N ASN A 538 -0.14 13.97 -10.19
CA ASN A 538 -1.15 14.82 -10.84
C ASN A 538 -2.28 15.27 -9.90
N GLY A 539 -1.99 15.38 -8.61
CA GLY A 539 -2.95 15.76 -7.58
C GLY A 539 -2.57 15.21 -6.21
N LEU A 540 -3.56 15.05 -5.35
CA LEU A 540 -3.46 14.26 -4.13
C LEU A 540 -3.37 12.76 -4.47
N PHE A 541 -2.56 12.02 -3.72
CA PHE A 541 -2.53 10.55 -3.80
C PHE A 541 -3.70 9.87 -3.07
N ILE A 542 -4.62 10.65 -2.52
CA ILE A 542 -5.83 10.19 -1.84
C ILE A 542 -7.06 10.90 -2.43
N SER A 543 -8.23 10.28 -2.33
CA SER A 543 -9.48 10.81 -2.86
C SER A 543 -9.86 12.15 -2.20
N GLY A 544 -10.55 13.02 -2.94
CA GLY A 544 -11.15 14.26 -2.44
C GLY A 544 -10.57 15.54 -3.02
N GLY A 545 -9.41 15.47 -3.68
CA GLY A 545 -8.78 16.62 -4.34
C GLY A 545 -9.20 16.83 -5.80
N THR A 546 -8.63 17.86 -6.43
CA THR A 546 -8.69 18.07 -7.88
C THR A 546 -7.76 17.10 -8.61
N VAL A 547 -8.25 16.52 -9.72
CA VAL A 547 -7.52 15.54 -10.54
C VAL A 547 -7.03 16.19 -11.83
N PHE A 548 -5.77 16.60 -11.84
CA PHE A 548 -5.14 17.20 -13.01
C PHE A 548 -4.80 16.14 -14.07
N PRO A 549 -4.60 16.56 -15.34
CA PRO A 549 -3.97 15.69 -16.32
C PRO A 549 -2.63 15.14 -15.82
N SER A 550 -2.23 13.97 -16.31
CA SER A 550 -0.90 13.40 -16.02
C SER A 550 0.24 14.36 -16.39
N ASN A 551 1.43 14.17 -15.82
CA ASN A 551 2.61 15.00 -16.11
C ASN A 551 2.91 15.08 -17.61
N LEU A 552 2.74 13.98 -18.33
CA LEU A 552 2.95 13.94 -19.77
C LEU A 552 1.93 14.85 -20.49
N ALA A 553 0.65 14.75 -20.12
CA ALA A 553 -0.40 15.60 -20.66
C ALA A 553 -0.21 17.08 -20.30
N MET A 554 0.19 17.38 -19.06
CA MET A 554 0.46 18.76 -18.64
C MET A 554 1.67 19.34 -19.37
N SER A 555 2.72 18.54 -19.59
CA SER A 555 3.92 18.95 -20.35
C SER A 555 3.60 19.27 -21.81
N ALA A 556 2.62 18.58 -22.40
CA ALA A 556 2.14 18.84 -23.75
C ALA A 556 1.55 20.25 -23.91
N SER A 557 1.21 20.94 -22.82
CA SER A 557 0.84 22.36 -22.88
C SER A 557 2.00 23.28 -23.29
N PHE A 558 3.26 22.92 -23.00
CA PHE A 558 4.44 23.80 -23.07
C PHE A 558 4.22 25.17 -22.39
N ASN A 559 3.35 25.22 -21.38
CA ASN A 559 2.94 26.45 -20.72
C ASN A 559 3.39 26.44 -19.25
N LEU A 560 4.63 26.89 -19.02
CA LEU A 560 5.22 26.92 -17.67
C LEU A 560 4.40 27.78 -16.67
N PRO A 561 3.84 28.95 -17.03
CA PRO A 561 2.94 29.68 -16.14
C PRO A 561 1.68 28.90 -15.74
N LEU A 562 1.00 28.25 -16.69
CA LEU A 562 -0.17 27.44 -16.39
C LEU A 562 0.19 26.20 -15.55
N PHE A 563 1.33 25.57 -15.85
CA PHE A 563 1.86 24.48 -15.04
C PHE A 563 2.19 24.93 -13.62
N LYS A 564 2.79 26.12 -13.45
CA LYS A 564 2.99 26.72 -12.13
C LYS A 564 1.66 26.82 -11.37
N SER A 565 0.61 27.37 -11.99
CA SER A 565 -0.70 27.47 -11.33
C SER A 565 -1.30 26.10 -10.98
N ALA A 566 -1.08 25.07 -11.80
CA ALA A 566 -1.49 23.71 -11.46
C ALA A 566 -0.71 23.18 -10.24
N ILE A 567 0.61 23.38 -10.18
CA ILE A 567 1.43 22.97 -9.03
C ILE A 567 1.10 23.80 -7.78
N GLU A 568 0.77 25.08 -7.90
CA GLU A 568 0.27 25.91 -6.80
C GLU A 568 -1.02 25.32 -6.23
N ALA A 569 -2.01 24.99 -7.08
CA ALA A 569 -3.26 24.37 -6.64
C ALA A 569 -3.02 23.01 -5.96
N ILE A 570 -2.18 22.15 -6.55
CA ILE A 570 -1.81 20.86 -5.95
C ILE A 570 -1.14 21.08 -4.59
N ARG A 571 -0.19 22.02 -4.49
CA ARG A 571 0.52 22.35 -3.24
C ARG A 571 -0.46 22.82 -2.15
N GLU A 572 -1.39 23.71 -2.47
CA GLU A 572 -2.36 24.20 -1.48
C GLU A 572 -3.28 23.07 -0.98
N GLU A 573 -3.74 22.18 -1.86
CA GLU A 573 -4.50 20.99 -1.44
C GLU A 573 -3.65 20.05 -0.57
N GLN A 574 -2.39 19.81 -0.90
CA GLN A 574 -1.47 19.03 -0.07
C GLN A 574 -1.28 19.67 1.32
N LEU A 575 -1.05 20.99 1.37
CA LEU A 575 -0.89 21.72 2.63
C LEU A 575 -2.13 21.61 3.52
N SER A 576 -3.33 21.64 2.90
CA SER A 576 -4.62 21.54 3.58
C SER A 576 -4.85 20.20 4.28
N ILE A 577 -4.23 19.13 3.78
CA ILE A 577 -4.20 17.80 4.43
C ILE A 577 -2.93 17.59 5.28
N GLY A 578 -2.20 18.66 5.59
CA GLY A 578 -1.03 18.61 6.46
C GLY A 578 0.20 17.93 5.86
N VAL A 579 0.26 17.74 4.53
CA VAL A 579 1.47 17.28 3.85
C VAL A 579 2.54 18.35 3.88
N ARG A 580 3.78 17.93 4.13
CA ARG A 580 4.96 18.79 4.14
C ARG A 580 6.14 18.22 3.36
N TRP A 581 5.98 17.03 2.77
CA TRP A 581 6.98 16.39 1.92
C TRP A 581 6.28 15.56 0.83
N VAL A 582 6.69 15.70 -0.43
CA VAL A 582 6.15 14.90 -1.53
C VAL A 582 7.22 14.07 -2.23
N LEU A 583 6.81 12.91 -2.74
CA LEU A 583 7.64 12.00 -3.53
C LEU A 583 7.57 12.33 -5.04
N SER A 584 7.79 13.60 -5.38
CA SER A 584 7.68 14.16 -6.73
C SER A 584 8.62 15.36 -6.92
N PRO A 585 8.99 15.71 -8.16
CA PRO A 585 8.57 15.12 -9.45
C PRO A 585 9.49 14.01 -9.98
N SER A 586 9.04 13.26 -10.99
CA SER A 586 9.93 12.39 -11.78
C SER A 586 10.66 13.20 -12.86
N LEU A 587 11.97 13.01 -12.96
CA LEU A 587 12.87 13.62 -13.94
C LEU A 587 13.41 12.59 -14.95
N ASP A 588 12.86 11.37 -14.95
CA ASP A 588 13.23 10.31 -15.87
C ASP A 588 12.86 10.70 -17.32
N LEU A 589 13.71 10.32 -18.28
CA LEU A 589 13.44 10.53 -19.71
C LEU A 589 12.59 9.38 -20.27
N ALA A 590 11.63 9.69 -21.13
CA ALA A 590 10.85 8.70 -21.87
C ALA A 590 11.62 8.09 -23.06
N ARG A 591 12.82 7.51 -22.82
CA ARG A 591 13.66 6.96 -23.91
C ARG A 591 13.20 5.60 -24.40
N GLU A 592 12.61 4.80 -23.53
CA GLU A 592 11.99 3.53 -23.87
C GLU A 592 10.46 3.67 -23.87
N PRO A 593 9.83 3.91 -25.04
CA PRO A 593 8.39 4.20 -25.13
C PRO A 593 7.48 3.05 -24.72
N ARG A 594 8.00 1.82 -24.60
CA ARG A 594 7.24 0.67 -24.08
C ARG A 594 7.16 0.63 -22.55
N TYR A 595 7.84 1.55 -21.88
CA TYR A 595 7.82 1.61 -20.44
C TYR A 595 6.43 2.04 -19.91
N GLY A 596 5.84 1.29 -18.98
CA GLY A 596 4.49 1.58 -18.49
C GLY A 596 4.37 2.89 -17.69
N ARG A 597 5.46 3.53 -17.23
CA ARG A 597 5.37 4.76 -16.43
C ARG A 597 5.49 6.05 -17.24
N ILE A 598 5.44 5.99 -18.57
CA ILE A 598 5.62 7.19 -19.42
C ILE A 598 4.63 8.30 -19.07
N GLY A 599 3.39 7.96 -18.69
CA GLY A 599 2.40 8.95 -18.25
C GLY A 599 2.80 9.76 -17.00
N GLU A 600 3.70 9.23 -16.17
CA GLU A 600 4.21 9.91 -14.97
C GLU A 600 5.33 10.92 -15.29
N LEU A 601 5.90 10.86 -16.50
CA LEU A 601 7.04 11.65 -16.96
C LEU A 601 6.59 12.91 -17.71
N PHE A 602 7.52 13.81 -18.03
CA PHE A 602 7.24 15.01 -18.84
C PHE A 602 7.64 14.86 -20.34
N GLY A 603 8.04 13.66 -20.78
CA GLY A 603 8.35 13.36 -22.18
C GLY A 603 9.79 12.88 -22.42
N GLU A 604 10.29 13.07 -23.64
CA GLU A 604 11.58 12.52 -24.10
C GLU A 604 12.72 13.54 -24.16
N ASP A 605 12.47 14.83 -23.89
CA ASP A 605 13.48 15.89 -24.01
C ASP A 605 14.05 16.36 -22.66
N GLY A 606 15.38 16.36 -22.55
CA GLY A 606 16.05 16.70 -21.30
C GLY A 606 15.94 18.18 -20.87
N TYR A 607 15.73 19.12 -21.80
CA TYR A 607 15.55 20.53 -21.45
C TYR A 607 14.11 20.81 -21.00
N LEU A 608 13.13 20.27 -21.72
CA LEU A 608 11.71 20.34 -21.36
C LEU A 608 11.47 19.79 -19.96
N ILE A 609 11.92 18.56 -19.69
CA ILE A 609 11.78 17.92 -18.38
C ILE A 609 12.49 18.76 -17.30
N GLY A 610 13.66 19.32 -17.61
CA GLY A 610 14.37 20.23 -16.72
C GLY A 610 13.52 21.44 -16.33
N GLU A 611 12.91 22.14 -17.30
CA GLU A 611 12.08 23.33 -17.03
C GLU A 611 10.82 23.01 -16.22
N PHE A 612 10.11 21.93 -16.56
CA PHE A 612 8.93 21.49 -15.80
C PHE A 612 9.32 21.01 -14.39
N GLY A 613 10.40 20.24 -14.27
CA GLY A 613 10.95 19.81 -12.98
C GLY A 613 11.39 20.98 -12.10
N ARG A 614 12.03 22.01 -12.69
CA ARG A 614 12.42 23.24 -12.01
C ARG A 614 11.20 23.98 -11.48
N VAL A 615 10.20 24.24 -12.32
CA VAL A 615 8.96 24.92 -11.91
C VAL A 615 8.24 24.13 -10.82
N TYR A 616 8.19 22.80 -10.90
CA TYR A 616 7.58 21.97 -9.87
C TYR A 616 8.28 22.17 -8.51
N VAL A 617 9.61 22.00 -8.48
CA VAL A 617 10.40 22.12 -7.23
C VAL A 617 10.34 23.53 -6.67
N GLU A 618 10.57 24.56 -7.49
CA GLU A 618 10.48 25.97 -7.06
C GLU A 618 9.12 26.28 -6.44
N THR A 619 8.04 25.79 -7.06
CA THR A 619 6.67 26.09 -6.62
C THR A 619 6.33 25.35 -5.33
N MET A 620 6.62 24.05 -5.24
CA MET A 620 6.34 23.25 -4.03
C MET A 620 7.15 23.73 -2.82
N GLU A 621 8.44 24.02 -3.04
CA GLU A 621 9.38 24.42 -2.00
C GLU A 621 9.42 25.93 -1.72
N GLU A 622 8.48 26.71 -2.28
CA GLU A 622 8.32 28.13 -1.91
C GLU A 622 8.28 28.29 -0.38
N GLU A 623 9.01 29.27 0.14
CA GLU A 623 8.97 29.60 1.57
C GLU A 623 7.67 30.34 1.94
N ASP A 624 7.17 30.07 3.14
CA ASP A 624 6.07 30.84 3.73
C ASP A 624 6.56 32.16 4.37
N GLY A 625 5.64 32.94 4.93
CA GLY A 625 5.95 34.21 5.58
C GLY A 625 6.87 34.11 6.80
N ASN A 626 7.12 32.90 7.32
CA ASN A 626 8.02 32.61 8.43
C ASN A 626 9.35 31.99 7.98
N GLY A 627 9.57 31.83 6.66
CA GLY A 627 10.78 31.23 6.09
C GLY A 627 10.79 29.70 6.14
N TYR A 628 9.64 29.05 6.33
CA TYR A 628 9.55 27.58 6.22
C TYR A 628 9.25 27.16 4.79
N THR A 629 9.94 26.14 4.30
CA THR A 629 9.57 25.47 3.05
C THR A 629 8.15 24.93 3.16
N LYS A 630 7.24 25.34 2.26
CA LYS A 630 5.84 24.89 2.29
C LYS A 630 5.72 23.37 2.16
N VAL A 631 6.26 22.80 1.09
CA VAL A 631 6.28 21.34 0.85
C VAL A 631 7.62 20.94 0.27
N ALA A 632 8.40 20.16 1.00
CA ALA A 632 9.67 19.60 0.53
C ALA A 632 9.45 18.66 -0.67
N CYS A 633 10.39 18.60 -1.62
CA CYS A 633 10.32 17.72 -2.79
C CYS A 633 11.30 16.55 -2.72
N THR A 634 10.96 15.48 -3.43
CA THR A 634 11.86 14.37 -3.73
C THR A 634 11.92 14.18 -5.24
N ILE A 635 13.01 14.62 -5.87
CA ILE A 635 13.23 14.35 -7.30
C ILE A 635 13.54 12.86 -7.50
N LYS A 636 12.98 12.23 -8.54
CA LYS A 636 13.09 10.77 -8.77
C LYS A 636 13.13 10.37 -10.25
N HIS A 637 13.50 9.16 -10.63
CA HIS A 637 14.21 8.16 -9.81
C HIS A 637 15.66 8.14 -10.25
N PHE A 638 16.59 8.59 -9.40
CA PHE A 638 17.99 8.78 -9.79
C PHE A 638 18.70 7.44 -10.01
N VAL A 639 19.21 7.10 -11.19
CA VAL A 639 18.73 7.60 -12.50
C VAL A 639 17.96 6.48 -13.17
N PHE A 640 16.88 6.79 -13.87
CA PHE A 640 16.03 5.85 -14.59
C PHE A 640 15.46 6.53 -15.84
N GLY A 641 14.87 5.76 -16.77
CA GLY A 641 14.29 6.31 -18.01
C GLY A 641 14.55 5.47 -19.27
N ASP A 642 15.54 4.59 -19.24
CA ASP A 642 15.80 3.62 -20.32
C ASP A 642 15.85 2.17 -19.78
N PRO A 643 14.76 1.67 -19.17
CA PRO A 643 14.70 0.29 -18.70
C PRO A 643 14.78 -0.68 -19.88
N ARG A 644 15.65 -1.70 -19.79
CA ARG A 644 15.78 -2.69 -20.86
C ARG A 644 14.44 -3.34 -21.21
N GLY A 645 14.05 -3.20 -22.47
CA GLY A 645 12.83 -3.79 -23.03
C GLY A 645 11.53 -3.17 -22.51
N GLY A 646 11.59 -2.01 -21.85
CA GLY A 646 10.43 -1.35 -21.23
C GLY A 646 10.00 -1.98 -19.92
N VAL A 647 10.67 -3.03 -19.45
CA VAL A 647 10.29 -3.77 -18.24
C VAL A 647 10.57 -2.92 -17.01
N ASN A 648 9.55 -2.69 -16.19
CA ASN A 648 9.69 -1.94 -14.94
C ASN A 648 10.81 -2.54 -14.07
N THR A 649 11.60 -1.71 -13.39
CA THR A 649 12.77 -2.07 -12.56
C THR A 649 13.99 -2.65 -13.30
N ALA A 650 13.92 -2.88 -14.62
CA ALA A 650 15.00 -3.52 -15.35
C ALA A 650 16.30 -2.70 -15.32
N SER A 651 17.42 -3.40 -15.48
CA SER A 651 18.75 -2.81 -15.63
C SER A 651 18.80 -1.75 -16.73
N GLN A 652 19.77 -0.84 -16.65
CA GLN A 652 20.13 0.10 -17.70
C GLN A 652 21.65 0.13 -17.91
N TYR A 653 22.09 0.52 -19.10
CA TYR A 653 23.51 0.65 -19.43
C TYR A 653 23.84 2.05 -19.89
N GLY A 654 25.05 2.51 -19.58
CA GLY A 654 25.51 3.81 -20.02
C GLY A 654 26.84 4.20 -19.40
N GLY A 655 27.82 4.56 -20.24
CA GLY A 655 29.01 5.24 -19.75
C GLY A 655 28.71 6.68 -19.36
N LEU A 656 29.67 7.34 -18.68
CA LEU A 656 29.51 8.74 -18.23
C LEU A 656 29.08 9.71 -19.32
N ASN A 657 29.58 9.54 -20.56
CA ASN A 657 29.20 10.41 -21.67
C ASN A 657 27.72 10.27 -22.01
N HIS A 658 27.18 9.04 -22.02
CA HIS A 658 25.77 8.81 -22.25
C HIS A 658 24.95 9.40 -21.09
N LEU A 659 25.28 9.04 -19.85
CA LEU A 659 24.54 9.50 -18.67
C LEU A 659 24.49 11.03 -18.57
N PHE A 660 25.61 11.74 -18.68
CA PHE A 660 25.62 13.20 -18.55
C PHE A 660 25.00 13.96 -19.73
N ASN A 661 25.09 13.42 -20.95
CA ASN A 661 24.51 14.06 -22.12
C ASN A 661 23.08 13.62 -22.40
N ASP A 662 22.53 12.72 -21.61
CA ASP A 662 21.17 12.21 -21.79
C ASP A 662 20.46 12.14 -20.43
N GLN A 663 20.52 10.98 -19.76
CA GLN A 663 19.79 10.64 -18.53
C GLN A 663 19.89 11.67 -17.38
N LEU A 664 21.04 12.33 -17.20
CA LEU A 664 21.28 13.27 -16.11
C LEU A 664 20.99 14.73 -16.48
N ARG A 665 20.66 15.05 -17.75
CA ARG A 665 20.44 16.44 -18.17
C ARG A 665 19.30 17.12 -17.40
N PRO A 666 18.13 16.49 -17.17
CA PRO A 666 17.08 17.09 -16.35
C PRO A 666 17.54 17.38 -14.93
N TYR A 667 18.22 16.43 -14.29
CA TYR A 667 18.74 16.57 -12.93
C TYR A 667 19.75 17.72 -12.81
N LEU A 668 20.69 17.83 -13.76
CA LEU A 668 21.66 18.92 -13.80
C LEU A 668 20.96 20.26 -13.91
N HIS A 669 19.97 20.38 -14.80
CA HIS A 669 19.21 21.62 -14.96
C HIS A 669 18.49 22.01 -13.66
N VAL A 670 17.79 21.06 -13.02
CA VAL A 670 17.08 21.32 -11.76
C VAL A 670 18.06 21.74 -10.66
N LEU A 671 19.16 21.00 -10.46
CA LEU A 671 20.17 21.29 -9.42
C LEU A 671 20.94 22.59 -9.65
N GLU A 672 21.04 23.08 -10.89
CA GLU A 672 21.66 24.38 -11.19
C GLU A 672 20.79 25.56 -10.74
N THR A 673 19.47 25.37 -10.68
CA THR A 673 18.50 26.45 -10.42
C THR A 673 17.79 26.31 -9.08
N THR A 674 17.74 25.10 -8.52
CA THR A 674 17.00 24.77 -7.29
C THR A 674 17.86 23.92 -6.36
N LYS A 675 17.35 23.70 -5.14
CA LYS A 675 18.02 22.86 -4.12
C LYS A 675 17.00 21.90 -3.51
N PRO A 676 16.58 20.88 -4.27
CA PRO A 676 15.53 19.97 -3.83
C PRO A 676 15.91 19.33 -2.50
N ALA A 677 14.97 19.27 -1.57
CA ALA A 677 15.19 18.76 -0.22
C ALA A 677 15.63 17.29 -0.20
N SER A 678 15.15 16.49 -1.16
CA SER A 678 15.41 15.06 -1.24
C SER A 678 15.51 14.54 -2.68
N LEU A 679 16.08 13.35 -2.84
CA LEU A 679 16.16 12.58 -4.08
C LEU A 679 15.96 11.09 -3.79
N MET A 680 15.17 10.42 -4.63
CA MET A 680 14.92 8.97 -4.54
C MET A 680 15.71 8.24 -5.62
N VAL A 681 16.40 7.17 -5.23
CA VAL A 681 17.16 6.32 -6.16
C VAL A 681 16.25 5.39 -6.96
N SER A 682 16.67 4.99 -8.16
CA SER A 682 15.93 4.00 -8.96
C SER A 682 16.04 2.56 -8.45
N TYR A 683 15.14 1.69 -8.91
CA TYR A 683 15.25 0.24 -8.74
C TYR A 683 16.39 -0.40 -9.55
N ALA A 684 16.82 0.27 -10.62
CA ALA A 684 17.62 -0.35 -11.66
C ALA A 684 19.06 -0.63 -11.18
N THR A 685 19.68 -1.63 -11.79
CA THR A 685 21.13 -1.71 -11.83
C THR A 685 21.65 -0.77 -12.92
N VAL A 686 22.58 0.12 -12.59
CA VAL A 686 23.30 0.93 -13.59
C VAL A 686 24.68 0.34 -13.77
N ASP A 687 25.00 -0.06 -14.99
CA ASP A 687 26.26 -0.75 -15.30
C ASP A 687 26.50 -1.96 -14.37
N LEU A 688 25.44 -2.77 -14.20
CA LEU A 688 25.39 -3.98 -13.36
C LEU A 688 25.47 -3.76 -11.84
N VAL A 689 25.48 -2.51 -11.36
CA VAL A 689 25.48 -2.21 -9.92
C VAL A 689 24.09 -1.71 -9.49
N PRO A 690 23.38 -2.39 -8.57
CA PRO A 690 22.09 -1.92 -8.05
C PRO A 690 22.21 -0.51 -7.48
N MET A 691 21.33 0.41 -7.88
CA MET A 691 21.49 1.82 -7.49
C MET A 691 21.46 2.03 -5.98
N SER A 692 20.67 1.25 -5.24
CA SER A 692 20.62 1.30 -3.77
C SER A 692 21.94 0.93 -3.08
N ALA A 693 22.89 0.31 -3.78
CA ALA A 693 24.25 0.02 -3.29
C ALA A 693 25.36 0.69 -4.13
N ASN A 694 25.01 1.62 -5.03
CA ASN A 694 25.95 2.17 -6.00
C ASN A 694 26.67 3.42 -5.46
N GLU A 695 27.72 3.21 -4.65
CA GLU A 695 28.51 4.29 -4.04
C GLU A 695 29.09 5.26 -5.09
N TYR A 696 29.55 4.75 -6.24
CA TYR A 696 30.11 5.62 -7.29
C TYR A 696 29.07 6.58 -7.86
N MET A 697 27.88 6.10 -8.19
CA MET A 697 26.82 6.96 -8.72
C MET A 697 26.29 7.95 -7.68
N LEU A 698 26.18 7.53 -6.41
CA LEU A 698 25.61 8.36 -5.37
C LEU A 698 26.60 9.34 -4.75
N GLN A 699 27.85 8.93 -4.50
CA GLN A 699 28.88 9.80 -3.90
C GLN A 699 29.68 10.55 -4.96
N ASP A 700 30.32 9.85 -5.91
CA ASP A 700 31.20 10.51 -6.87
C ASP A 700 30.44 11.31 -7.92
N ILE A 701 29.32 10.77 -8.44
CA ILE A 701 28.54 11.46 -9.47
C ILE A 701 27.57 12.46 -8.83
N LEU A 702 26.61 11.99 -8.03
CA LEU A 702 25.54 12.83 -7.52
C LEU A 702 26.03 13.88 -6.49
N ARG A 703 26.78 13.47 -5.44
CA ARG A 703 27.31 14.44 -4.46
C ARG A 703 28.45 15.26 -5.02
N ALA A 704 29.55 14.62 -5.45
CA ALA A 704 30.80 15.31 -5.70
C ALA A 704 30.81 16.07 -7.04
N ARG A 705 30.18 15.55 -8.10
CA ARG A 705 30.16 16.20 -9.43
C ARG A 705 28.91 17.04 -9.68
N MET A 706 27.73 16.54 -9.31
CA MET A 706 26.46 17.25 -9.54
C MET A 706 26.09 18.20 -8.39
N GLY A 707 26.71 18.06 -7.22
CA GLY A 707 26.54 19.00 -6.11
C GLY A 707 25.20 18.85 -5.35
N PHE A 708 24.56 17.68 -5.40
CA PHE A 708 23.35 17.46 -4.62
C PHE A 708 23.66 17.43 -3.11
N GLU A 709 22.95 18.21 -2.30
CA GLU A 709 23.18 18.32 -0.84
C GLU A 709 22.00 17.82 0.02
N GLY A 710 20.85 17.51 -0.60
CA GLY A 710 19.63 17.06 0.08
C GLY A 710 19.71 15.63 0.61
N LEU A 711 18.60 15.09 1.12
CA LEU A 711 18.52 13.70 1.59
C LEU A 711 18.49 12.71 0.41
N ILE A 712 19.17 11.56 0.49
CA ILE A 712 19.02 10.47 -0.49
C ILE A 712 18.15 9.37 0.14
N MET A 713 17.05 9.00 -0.53
CA MET A 713 16.17 7.93 -0.09
C MET A 713 16.12 6.74 -1.04
N SER A 714 15.80 5.58 -0.49
CA SER A 714 15.48 4.38 -1.26
C SER A 714 14.13 4.51 -1.96
N ASP A 715 13.95 3.80 -3.08
CA ASP A 715 12.60 3.47 -3.55
C ASP A 715 12.10 2.19 -2.84
N ALA A 716 10.81 1.86 -2.98
CA ALA A 716 10.12 0.78 -2.29
C ALA A 716 10.69 -0.60 -2.63
N TYR A 717 11.06 -1.40 -1.63
CA TYR A 717 11.76 -2.69 -1.81
C TYR A 717 13.20 -2.60 -2.35
N SER A 718 13.71 -1.42 -2.73
CA SER A 718 15.01 -1.35 -3.40
C SER A 718 16.20 -1.78 -2.52
N ILE A 719 16.12 -1.60 -1.19
CA ILE A 719 17.12 -2.13 -0.24
C ILE A 719 16.98 -3.64 -0.05
N PRO A 720 15.82 -4.22 0.32
CA PRO A 720 15.71 -5.67 0.48
C PRO A 720 15.99 -6.45 -0.81
N ASN A 721 15.75 -5.86 -1.99
CA ASN A 721 16.12 -6.43 -3.29
C ASN A 721 17.63 -6.63 -3.47
N LEU A 722 18.49 -6.01 -2.66
CA LEU A 722 19.92 -6.34 -2.59
C LEU A 722 20.13 -7.81 -2.17
N TYR A 723 19.29 -8.31 -1.26
CA TYR A 723 19.31 -9.69 -0.76
C TYR A 723 18.39 -10.63 -1.55
N THR A 724 17.19 -10.19 -1.94
CA THR A 724 16.15 -11.08 -2.50
C THR A 724 16.16 -11.18 -4.03
N GLN A 725 16.71 -10.20 -4.74
CA GLN A 725 16.62 -10.12 -6.20
C GLN A 725 18.01 -10.05 -6.87
N SER A 726 18.80 -9.04 -6.51
CA SER A 726 20.14 -8.82 -7.10
C SER A 726 21.21 -9.73 -6.50
N MET A 727 20.94 -10.32 -5.34
CA MET A 727 21.84 -11.25 -4.62
C MET A 727 23.23 -10.65 -4.37
N THR A 728 23.29 -9.34 -4.14
CA THR A 728 24.53 -8.61 -3.82
C THR A 728 24.80 -8.56 -2.31
N ALA A 729 23.77 -8.76 -1.49
CA ALA A 729 23.86 -8.90 -0.04
C ALA A 729 23.66 -10.35 0.41
N THR A 730 24.32 -10.72 1.50
CA THR A 730 24.25 -12.04 2.14
C THR A 730 23.16 -12.16 3.19
N SER A 731 22.60 -11.03 3.64
CA SER A 731 21.49 -10.93 4.58
C SER A 731 20.80 -9.57 4.43
N LEU A 732 19.67 -9.38 5.11
CA LEU A 732 19.02 -8.07 5.21
C LEU A 732 19.89 -7.04 5.95
N GLU A 733 20.66 -7.45 6.97
CA GLU A 733 21.60 -6.55 7.65
C GLU A 733 22.72 -6.10 6.71
N ASP A 734 23.28 -7.02 5.93
CA ASP A 734 24.29 -6.70 4.91
C ASP A 734 23.71 -5.75 3.84
N ALA A 735 22.46 -5.97 3.40
CA ALA A 735 21.77 -5.06 2.50
C ALA A 735 21.64 -3.64 3.08
N ALA A 736 21.30 -3.50 4.36
CA ALA A 736 21.24 -2.20 5.03
C ALA A 736 22.62 -1.52 5.11
N ILE A 737 23.68 -2.29 5.43
CA ILE A 737 25.05 -1.77 5.51
C ILE A 737 25.53 -1.29 4.14
N GLN A 738 25.31 -2.08 3.08
CA GLN A 738 25.65 -1.70 1.71
C GLN A 738 24.92 -0.42 1.28
N ALA A 739 23.62 -0.35 1.54
CA ALA A 739 22.82 0.83 1.21
C ALA A 739 23.27 2.09 1.97
N LEU A 740 23.53 1.96 3.28
CA LEU A 740 24.03 3.05 4.10
C LEU A 740 25.42 3.52 3.64
N HIS A 741 26.31 2.60 3.25
CA HIS A 741 27.63 2.93 2.70
C HIS A 741 27.57 3.61 1.34
N ALA A 742 26.63 3.22 0.48
CA ALA A 742 26.39 3.91 -0.78
C ALA A 742 25.89 5.35 -0.57
N GLY A 743 25.28 5.60 0.60
CA GLY A 743 24.84 6.92 1.06
C GLY A 743 23.33 7.12 1.07
N LEU A 744 22.54 6.03 1.09
CA LEU A 744 21.11 6.12 1.38
C LEU A 744 20.93 6.52 2.84
N GLN A 745 20.00 7.45 3.08
CA GLN A 745 19.76 8.09 4.38
C GLN A 745 18.33 7.87 4.89
N MET A 746 17.43 7.44 4.00
CA MET A 746 16.04 7.15 4.33
C MET A 746 15.59 5.91 3.56
N GLU A 747 14.95 4.98 4.25
CA GLU A 747 14.30 3.82 3.65
C GLU A 747 12.81 4.11 3.41
N LEU A 748 12.38 3.90 2.17
CA LEU A 748 10.96 3.83 1.82
C LEU A 748 10.48 2.38 1.95
N ALA A 749 10.13 1.96 3.16
CA ALA A 749 9.60 0.61 3.39
C ALA A 749 8.14 0.49 2.91
N PRO A 750 7.80 -0.51 2.08
CA PRO A 750 6.43 -0.77 1.63
C PRO A 750 5.60 -1.50 2.69
N ALA A 751 4.28 -1.42 2.57
CA ALA A 751 3.37 -2.12 3.48
C ALA A 751 3.49 -3.65 3.33
N GLY A 752 3.59 -4.36 4.45
CA GLY A 752 3.70 -5.83 4.47
C GLY A 752 5.12 -6.38 4.33
N SER A 753 6.15 -5.54 4.17
CA SER A 753 7.56 -5.93 4.24
C SER A 753 8.22 -5.28 5.46
N PRO A 754 9.02 -6.01 6.26
CA PRO A 754 9.81 -5.38 7.30
C PRO A 754 10.80 -4.40 6.66
N ALA A 755 10.98 -3.24 7.30
CA ALA A 755 12.06 -2.34 6.96
C ALA A 755 13.41 -2.97 7.32
N VAL A 756 14.42 -2.62 6.54
CA VAL A 756 15.75 -3.20 6.61
C VAL A 756 16.68 -2.34 7.47
N PHE A 757 16.58 -1.01 7.43
CA PHE A 757 17.39 -0.10 8.25
C PHE A 757 17.30 -0.30 9.77
N PRO A 758 16.18 -0.77 10.36
CA PRO A 758 16.15 -1.17 11.78
C PRO A 758 17.23 -2.20 12.16
N THR A 759 17.68 -3.04 11.22
CA THR A 759 18.77 -4.01 11.46
C THR A 759 20.13 -3.35 11.73
N LEU A 760 20.32 -2.08 11.35
CA LEU A 760 21.58 -1.35 11.59
C LEU A 760 21.91 -1.19 13.09
N LEU A 761 20.94 -1.41 13.98
CA LEU A 761 21.13 -1.29 15.43
C LEU A 761 22.21 -2.27 15.94
N SER A 762 22.33 -3.47 15.38
CA SER A 762 23.41 -4.42 15.74
C SER A 762 24.79 -3.94 15.31
N SER A 763 24.86 -3.04 14.33
CA SER A 763 26.09 -2.58 13.70
C SER A 763 26.59 -1.22 14.20
N VAL A 764 25.92 -0.57 15.17
CA VAL A 764 26.31 0.76 15.70
C VAL A 764 27.65 0.81 16.43
N LYS A 765 28.25 -0.34 16.74
CA LYS A 765 29.60 -0.42 17.31
C LYS A 765 30.68 -0.10 16.27
N ASP A 766 30.37 -0.26 14.98
CA ASP A 766 31.24 0.20 13.90
C ASP A 766 31.16 1.73 13.79
N LYS A 767 32.32 2.40 13.91
CA LYS A 767 32.40 3.87 13.91
C LYS A 767 31.97 4.49 12.58
N LYS A 768 32.18 3.80 11.45
CA LYS A 768 31.75 4.27 10.13
C LYS A 768 30.23 4.17 10.02
N VAL A 769 29.64 3.05 10.42
CA VAL A 769 28.17 2.86 10.43
C VAL A 769 27.50 3.88 11.35
N ALA A 770 27.98 4.02 12.58
CA ALA A 770 27.47 5.01 13.54
C ALA A 770 27.50 6.44 12.99
N LYS A 771 28.61 6.84 12.34
CA LYS A 771 28.74 8.16 11.72
C LYS A 771 27.71 8.36 10.60
N LEU A 772 27.50 7.35 9.75
CA LEU A 772 26.55 7.45 8.63
C LEU A 772 25.10 7.52 9.13
N ILE A 773 24.75 6.80 10.21
CA ILE A 773 23.45 6.93 10.88
C ILE A 773 23.23 8.35 11.41
N ASP A 774 24.25 8.94 12.05
CA ASP A 774 24.19 10.34 12.51
C ASP A 774 23.94 11.32 11.35
N GLU A 775 24.65 11.15 10.24
CA GLU A 775 24.51 11.99 9.05
C GLU A 775 23.13 11.83 8.39
N ALA A 776 22.60 10.61 8.35
CA ALA A 776 21.27 10.31 7.82
C ALA A 776 20.16 10.93 8.68
N ALA A 777 20.19 10.70 9.99
CA ALA A 777 19.23 11.29 10.93
C ALA A 777 19.29 12.82 10.91
N LEU A 778 20.50 13.42 10.80
CA LEU A 778 20.65 14.86 10.67
C LEU A 778 19.91 15.42 9.45
N LYS A 779 20.04 14.77 8.29
CA LYS A 779 19.38 15.22 7.05
C LYS A 779 17.86 15.17 7.16
N MET A 780 17.32 14.13 7.79
CA MET A 780 15.89 14.04 8.05
C MET A 780 15.41 15.18 8.97
N LEU A 781 16.17 15.47 10.03
CA LEU A 781 15.85 16.57 10.95
C LEU A 781 15.96 17.95 10.28
N GLU A 782 16.92 18.15 9.36
CA GLU A 782 17.04 19.37 8.56
C GLU A 782 15.75 19.62 7.76
N ILE A 783 15.17 18.58 7.13
CA ILE A 783 13.88 18.69 6.41
C ILE A 783 12.72 19.02 7.38
N LYS A 784 12.66 18.36 8.54
CA LYS A 784 11.61 18.63 9.54
C LYS A 784 11.66 20.06 10.08
N PHE A 785 12.83 20.54 10.49
CA PHE A 785 12.96 21.92 10.96
C PHE A 785 12.75 22.94 9.83
N GLY A 786 13.22 22.65 8.60
CA GLY A 786 13.06 23.53 7.44
C GLY A 786 11.61 23.67 6.97
N SER A 787 10.80 22.62 7.13
CA SER A 787 9.35 22.63 6.80
C SER A 787 8.45 23.18 7.93
N GLY A 788 9.04 23.53 9.08
CA GLY A 788 8.31 24.04 10.23
C GLY A 788 7.37 23.02 10.89
N VAL A 789 7.57 21.71 10.67
CA VAL A 789 6.65 20.68 11.20
C VAL A 789 6.62 20.62 12.74
N PHE A 790 7.59 21.23 13.42
CA PHE A 790 7.63 21.39 14.87
C PHE A 790 6.77 22.56 15.36
N GLU A 791 6.61 23.62 14.57
CA GLU A 791 5.95 24.87 14.95
C GLU A 791 4.56 25.04 14.36
N GLN A 792 4.36 24.55 13.14
CA GLN A 792 3.12 24.74 12.40
C GLN A 792 1.97 23.97 13.06
N PRO A 793 0.76 24.55 13.11
CA PRO A 793 -0.40 23.87 13.64
C PRO A 793 -0.72 22.62 12.82
N LEU A 794 -1.43 21.67 13.45
CA LEU A 794 -2.06 20.57 12.73
C LEU A 794 -3.06 21.12 11.72
N ALA A 795 -3.32 20.35 10.67
CA ALA A 795 -4.21 20.77 9.59
C ALA A 795 -5.65 20.96 10.09
N ASP A 796 -6.32 21.98 9.57
CA ASP A 796 -7.65 22.40 9.99
C ASP A 796 -8.73 21.88 9.01
N LEU A 797 -9.80 21.29 9.54
CA LEU A 797 -10.86 20.67 8.72
C LEU A 797 -11.69 21.71 7.95
N ASP A 798 -11.90 22.90 8.50
CA ASP A 798 -12.65 23.97 7.80
C ASP A 798 -11.82 24.54 6.63
N ALA A 799 -10.52 24.76 6.85
CA ALA A 799 -9.59 25.14 5.80
C ALA A 799 -9.48 24.07 4.71
N LEU A 800 -9.46 22.78 5.09
CA LEU A 800 -9.49 21.66 4.14
C LEU A 800 -10.74 21.70 3.25
N ASN A 801 -11.93 21.81 3.85
CA ASN A 801 -13.20 21.79 3.11
C ASN A 801 -13.36 22.97 2.14
N THR A 802 -12.67 24.08 2.39
CA THR A 802 -12.68 25.26 1.50
C THR A 802 -11.59 25.22 0.43
N THR A 803 -10.51 24.47 0.67
CA THR A 803 -9.36 24.38 -0.25
C THR A 803 -9.50 23.25 -1.26
N LEU A 804 -9.94 22.06 -0.81
CA LEU A 804 -10.12 20.91 -1.71
C LEU A 804 -11.13 21.25 -2.80
N ARG A 805 -10.72 21.04 -4.06
CA ARG A 805 -11.58 21.25 -5.22
C ARG A 805 -12.16 22.66 -5.29
N ALA A 806 -11.42 23.65 -4.80
CA ALA A 806 -11.81 25.04 -4.91
C ALA A 806 -12.10 25.39 -6.38
N PRO A 807 -13.08 26.25 -6.70
CA PRO A 807 -13.43 26.59 -8.09
C PRO A 807 -12.21 27.04 -8.92
N ALA A 808 -11.30 27.80 -8.31
CA ALA A 808 -10.05 28.22 -8.95
C ALA A 808 -9.13 27.04 -9.33
N HIS A 809 -9.06 25.99 -8.51
CA HIS A 809 -8.28 24.78 -8.84
C HIS A 809 -8.91 24.01 -10.00
N LEU A 810 -10.24 23.87 -9.99
CA LEU A 810 -10.99 23.21 -11.07
C LEU A 810 -10.86 23.98 -12.40
N ASP A 811 -10.89 25.31 -12.36
CA ASP A 811 -10.68 26.14 -13.54
C ASP A 811 -9.28 25.94 -14.15
N VAL A 812 -8.24 25.85 -13.30
CA VAL A 812 -6.88 25.54 -13.75
C VAL A 812 -6.79 24.12 -14.33
N ALA A 813 -7.40 23.12 -13.67
CA ALA A 813 -7.41 21.75 -14.18
C ALA A 813 -8.11 21.63 -15.54
N ARG A 814 -9.23 22.33 -15.74
CA ARG A 814 -9.94 22.41 -17.02
C ARG A 814 -9.09 23.11 -18.10
N GLN A 815 -8.44 24.21 -17.74
CA GLN A 815 -7.55 24.90 -18.68
C GLN A 815 -6.34 24.04 -19.06
N MET A 816 -5.79 23.29 -18.11
CA MET A 816 -4.71 22.34 -18.38
C MET A 816 -5.16 21.20 -19.31
N ALA A 817 -6.37 20.65 -19.13
CA ALA A 817 -6.93 19.65 -20.04
C ALA A 817 -7.09 20.20 -21.47
N ARG A 818 -7.55 21.44 -21.63
CA ARG A 818 -7.67 22.12 -22.94
C ARG A 818 -6.33 22.28 -23.65
N GLU A 819 -5.30 22.69 -22.92
CA GLU A 819 -3.97 22.97 -23.49
C GLU A 819 -3.09 21.72 -23.63
N GLY A 820 -3.38 20.64 -22.90
CA GLY A 820 -2.64 19.37 -22.95
C GLY A 820 -3.06 18.42 -24.06
N ILE A 821 -4.29 18.54 -24.60
CA ILE A 821 -4.76 17.71 -25.71
C ILE A 821 -4.10 18.16 -27.02
N VAL A 822 -3.53 17.22 -27.77
CA VAL A 822 -2.79 17.47 -29.01
C VAL A 822 -3.63 17.08 -30.23
N LEU A 823 -3.82 18.00 -31.17
CA LEU A 823 -4.40 17.68 -32.48
C LEU A 823 -3.29 17.17 -33.42
N LEU A 824 -3.32 15.89 -33.79
CA LEU A 824 -2.28 15.26 -34.62
C LEU A 824 -2.59 15.34 -36.12
N LYS A 825 -3.87 15.24 -36.46
CA LYS A 825 -4.35 15.27 -37.84
C LYS A 825 -5.72 15.93 -37.90
N ASN A 826 -5.96 16.70 -38.96
CA ASN A 826 -7.28 17.20 -39.33
C ASN A 826 -7.32 17.43 -40.84
N ASP A 827 -8.20 16.73 -41.56
CA ASP A 827 -8.39 16.86 -43.01
C ASP A 827 -9.43 17.93 -43.41
N GLY A 828 -9.84 18.76 -42.46
CA GLY A 828 -10.88 19.78 -42.63
C GLY A 828 -12.22 19.40 -41.99
N LEU A 829 -12.33 18.20 -41.40
CA LEU A 829 -13.52 17.80 -40.63
C LEU A 829 -13.76 18.71 -39.41
N LEU A 830 -12.70 19.09 -38.68
CA LEU A 830 -12.81 19.89 -37.45
C LEU A 830 -12.53 21.38 -37.68
N PRO A 831 -13.18 22.28 -36.93
CA PRO A 831 -14.19 22.00 -35.90
C PRO A 831 -15.58 21.68 -36.47
N VAL A 832 -16.36 20.88 -35.74
CA VAL A 832 -17.71 20.43 -36.15
C VAL A 832 -18.69 20.45 -34.97
N THR A 833 -19.92 20.92 -35.23
CA THR A 833 -21.06 20.77 -34.31
C THR A 833 -22.04 19.76 -34.93
N PRO A 834 -22.00 18.49 -34.54
CA PRO A 834 -22.77 17.45 -35.20
C PRO A 834 -24.28 17.54 -34.90
N ASN A 835 -25.10 17.11 -35.87
CA ASN A 835 -26.54 16.91 -35.63
C ASN A 835 -26.82 15.59 -34.88
N LYS A 836 -26.05 14.53 -35.16
CA LYS A 836 -25.98 13.30 -34.39
C LYS A 836 -24.52 12.84 -34.33
N VAL A 837 -24.12 12.21 -33.24
CA VAL A 837 -22.76 11.70 -33.05
C VAL A 837 -22.78 10.36 -32.31
N ALA A 838 -21.97 9.41 -32.78
CA ALA A 838 -21.71 8.17 -32.08
C ALA A 838 -20.40 8.28 -31.30
N VAL A 839 -20.44 8.13 -29.98
CA VAL A 839 -19.26 7.96 -29.13
C VAL A 839 -18.96 6.46 -29.05
N ILE A 840 -17.79 6.06 -29.53
CA ILE A 840 -17.44 4.65 -29.74
C ILE A 840 -16.12 4.32 -29.03
N GLY A 841 -16.01 3.10 -28.51
CA GLY A 841 -14.77 2.58 -27.94
C GLY A 841 -14.82 2.41 -26.41
N PRO A 842 -13.89 1.60 -25.86
CA PRO A 842 -13.93 1.18 -24.46
C PRO A 842 -13.72 2.33 -23.45
N PHE A 843 -13.16 3.46 -23.90
CA PHE A 843 -12.88 4.63 -23.08
C PHE A 843 -13.99 5.70 -23.11
N GLY A 844 -15.00 5.55 -23.98
CA GLY A 844 -15.99 6.61 -24.20
C GLY A 844 -16.85 6.96 -22.98
N ASP A 845 -17.00 6.04 -22.02
CA ASP A 845 -17.83 6.20 -20.82
C ASP A 845 -17.04 6.27 -19.49
N ILE A 846 -15.71 6.35 -19.53
CA ILE A 846 -14.85 6.45 -18.34
C ILE A 846 -13.93 7.69 -18.39
N ILE A 847 -13.31 8.01 -17.24
CA ILE A 847 -12.21 8.98 -17.12
C ILE A 847 -10.90 8.22 -16.94
N ASN A 848 -10.00 8.29 -17.92
CA ASN A 848 -8.65 7.71 -17.84
C ASN A 848 -7.67 8.74 -17.24
N ALA A 849 -7.71 8.90 -15.92
CA ALA A 849 -7.00 9.98 -15.22
C ALA A 849 -5.48 9.76 -15.10
N GLY A 850 -5.03 8.51 -15.19
CA GLY A 850 -3.62 8.12 -15.13
C GLY A 850 -3.20 7.44 -13.83
N SER A 851 -1.92 7.05 -13.76
CA SER A 851 -1.37 6.37 -12.59
C SER A 851 -1.16 7.36 -11.45
N TYR A 852 -1.31 6.89 -10.21
CA TYR A 852 -1.29 7.72 -8.98
C TYR A 852 -2.46 8.71 -8.84
N ALA A 853 -3.42 8.72 -9.76
CA ALA A 853 -4.64 9.52 -9.62
C ALA A 853 -5.64 8.81 -8.69
N ALA A 854 -5.97 9.39 -7.55
CA ALA A 854 -6.90 8.81 -6.58
C ALA A 854 -8.38 9.02 -6.96
N VAL A 855 -8.79 8.44 -8.09
CA VAL A 855 -10.15 8.58 -8.64
C VAL A 855 -10.71 7.25 -9.13
N ASN A 856 -12.00 7.03 -8.87
CA ASN A 856 -12.75 5.97 -9.54
C ASN A 856 -13.18 6.47 -10.93
N SER A 857 -12.72 5.79 -11.96
CA SER A 857 -12.86 6.20 -13.38
C SER A 857 -14.32 6.34 -13.86
N THR A 858 -15.30 5.90 -13.08
CA THR A 858 -16.74 5.99 -13.39
C THR A 858 -17.52 6.95 -12.49
N ASP A 859 -16.90 7.43 -11.41
CA ASP A 859 -17.54 8.25 -10.39
C ASP A 859 -17.88 9.64 -10.96
N PRO A 860 -19.17 10.01 -11.05
CA PRO A 860 -19.58 11.31 -11.57
C PRO A 860 -19.12 12.52 -10.73
N GLN A 861 -18.62 12.32 -9.50
CA GLN A 861 -18.12 13.42 -8.66
C GLN A 861 -16.83 14.07 -9.20
N TYR A 862 -16.06 13.34 -9.99
CA TYR A 862 -14.79 13.77 -10.56
C TYR A 862 -14.90 14.05 -12.06
N GLY A 863 -16.02 14.60 -12.52
CA GLY A 863 -16.19 15.06 -13.90
C GLY A 863 -16.91 14.09 -14.84
N ASN A 864 -16.97 14.48 -16.12
CA ASN A 864 -17.71 13.76 -17.16
C ASN A 864 -16.76 12.99 -18.09
N SER A 865 -17.10 11.74 -18.39
CA SER A 865 -16.53 11.02 -19.53
C SER A 865 -16.96 11.67 -20.85
N LEU A 866 -16.26 11.34 -21.95
CA LEU A 866 -16.55 11.90 -23.27
C LEU A 866 -18.03 11.72 -23.67
N TYR A 867 -18.63 10.56 -23.40
CA TYR A 867 -20.05 10.32 -23.63
C TYR A 867 -20.93 11.28 -22.83
N ARG A 868 -20.68 11.44 -21.52
CA ARG A 868 -21.46 12.33 -20.65
C ARG A 868 -21.32 13.80 -21.07
N SER A 869 -20.10 14.23 -21.42
CA SER A 869 -19.84 15.58 -21.95
C SER A 869 -20.56 15.83 -23.27
N ALA A 870 -20.53 14.86 -24.20
CA ALA A 870 -21.25 14.96 -25.47
C ALA A 870 -22.78 15.04 -25.26
N VAL A 871 -23.32 14.22 -24.34
CA VAL A 871 -24.75 14.26 -23.97
C VAL A 871 -25.12 15.62 -23.39
N SER A 872 -24.27 16.20 -22.54
CA SER A 872 -24.47 17.53 -21.96
C SER A 872 -24.49 18.63 -23.03
N ALA A 873 -23.54 18.58 -23.98
CA ALA A 873 -23.39 19.60 -25.01
C ALA A 873 -24.43 19.50 -26.15
N PHE A 874 -24.79 18.29 -26.57
CA PHE A 874 -25.63 18.08 -27.77
C PHE A 874 -27.05 17.61 -27.45
N GLY A 875 -27.27 16.99 -26.29
CA GLY A 875 -28.52 16.38 -25.87
C GLY A 875 -28.57 14.87 -26.11
N ALA A 876 -29.17 14.13 -25.17
CA ALA A 876 -29.18 12.66 -25.15
C ALA A 876 -29.79 12.00 -26.40
N ASN A 877 -30.72 12.68 -27.09
CA ASN A 877 -31.34 12.19 -28.32
C ASN A 877 -30.44 12.30 -29.56
N LYS A 878 -29.30 13.00 -29.46
CA LYS A 878 -28.33 13.18 -30.55
C LYS A 878 -27.05 12.37 -30.35
N VAL A 879 -26.87 11.76 -29.19
CA VAL A 879 -25.63 11.06 -28.83
C VAL A 879 -25.93 9.59 -28.58
N THR A 880 -25.28 8.72 -29.35
CA THR A 880 -25.33 7.27 -29.16
C THR A 880 -23.99 6.80 -28.62
N PHE A 881 -24.00 5.95 -27.59
CA PHE A 881 -22.79 5.30 -27.10
C PHE A 881 -22.76 3.83 -27.54
N ALA A 882 -21.63 3.38 -28.05
CA ALA A 882 -21.38 1.97 -28.30
C ALA A 882 -19.94 1.61 -27.90
N ARG A 883 -19.78 0.78 -26.86
CA ARG A 883 -18.47 0.37 -26.36
C ARG A 883 -17.61 -0.33 -27.43
N GLY A 884 -18.22 -1.15 -28.28
CA GLY A 884 -17.56 -1.81 -29.41
C GLY A 884 -16.74 -3.04 -29.04
N CYS A 885 -15.76 -2.90 -28.15
CA CYS A 885 -14.92 -3.99 -27.65
C CYS A 885 -14.52 -3.77 -26.17
N ASP A 886 -13.90 -4.77 -25.55
CA ASP A 886 -13.25 -4.60 -24.24
C ASP A 886 -11.89 -3.84 -24.36
N PHE A 887 -11.31 -3.46 -23.23
CA PHE A 887 -9.99 -2.84 -23.15
C PHE A 887 -8.86 -3.78 -23.59
N VAL A 888 -8.94 -5.07 -23.23
CA VAL A 888 -7.84 -6.04 -23.42
C VAL A 888 -8.28 -7.37 -24.01
N ASP A 889 -9.58 -7.69 -24.03
CA ASP A 889 -10.08 -8.93 -24.64
C ASP A 889 -9.75 -8.97 -26.14
N THR A 890 -9.22 -10.11 -26.57
CA THR A 890 -8.81 -10.39 -27.97
C THR A 890 -9.77 -11.35 -28.68
N THR A 891 -10.83 -11.80 -28.01
CA THR A 891 -11.69 -12.91 -28.46
C THR A 891 -13.15 -12.52 -28.69
N ASP A 892 -13.65 -11.48 -28.02
CA ASP A 892 -15.03 -11.03 -28.16
C ASP A 892 -15.17 -9.83 -29.12
N ASP A 893 -15.52 -10.10 -30.37
CA ASP A 893 -15.79 -9.09 -31.39
C ASP A 893 -17.29 -8.71 -31.52
N SER A 894 -18.15 -9.26 -30.65
CA SER A 894 -19.61 -9.20 -30.81
C SER A 894 -20.18 -7.77 -30.78
N GLY A 895 -19.48 -6.84 -30.13
CA GLY A 895 -19.88 -5.43 -30.04
C GLY A 895 -19.54 -4.58 -31.28
N ILE A 896 -18.64 -5.04 -32.16
CA ILE A 896 -18.12 -4.23 -33.28
C ILE A 896 -19.22 -3.91 -34.29
N ALA A 897 -20.05 -4.90 -34.66
CA ALA A 897 -21.13 -4.70 -35.62
C ALA A 897 -22.16 -3.66 -35.12
N THR A 898 -22.45 -3.66 -33.81
CA THR A 898 -23.34 -2.69 -33.18
C THR A 898 -22.74 -1.28 -33.21
N ALA A 899 -21.44 -1.15 -32.96
CA ALA A 899 -20.73 0.14 -33.05
C ALA A 899 -20.75 0.70 -34.48
N VAL A 900 -20.54 -0.14 -35.50
CA VAL A 900 -20.65 0.26 -36.92
C VAL A 900 -22.06 0.74 -37.27
N ALA A 901 -23.09 0.06 -36.78
CA ALA A 901 -24.48 0.48 -36.99
C ALA A 901 -24.75 1.86 -36.36
N ALA A 902 -24.30 2.08 -35.12
CA ALA A 902 -24.42 3.37 -34.43
C ALA A 902 -23.68 4.50 -35.18
N ALA A 903 -22.46 4.24 -35.67
CA ALA A 903 -21.69 5.19 -36.45
C ALA A 903 -22.41 5.60 -37.74
N LYS A 904 -22.95 4.63 -38.49
CA LYS A 904 -23.71 4.88 -39.73
C LYS A 904 -24.98 5.69 -39.46
N GLU A 905 -25.70 5.39 -38.38
CA GLU A 905 -26.92 6.13 -38.03
C GLU A 905 -26.61 7.59 -37.63
N ALA A 906 -25.52 7.80 -36.91
CA ALA A 906 -25.10 9.13 -36.46
C ALA A 906 -24.52 9.99 -37.59
N GLY A 907 -23.80 9.37 -38.54
CA GLY A 907 -23.11 10.07 -39.63
C GLY A 907 -21.80 10.74 -39.22
N LEU A 908 -21.42 10.68 -37.93
CA LEU A 908 -20.13 11.04 -37.38
C LEU A 908 -19.80 10.09 -36.22
N ALA A 909 -18.59 9.54 -36.23
CA ALA A 909 -18.07 8.73 -35.14
C ALA A 909 -16.94 9.47 -34.40
N VAL A 910 -17.00 9.51 -33.08
CA VAL A 910 -15.88 9.86 -32.21
C VAL A 910 -15.43 8.58 -31.51
N VAL A 911 -14.31 8.02 -31.96
CA VAL A 911 -13.78 6.73 -31.51
C VAL A 911 -12.66 6.99 -30.51
N MET A 912 -12.80 6.50 -29.27
CA MET A 912 -11.81 6.67 -28.21
C MET A 912 -11.20 5.32 -27.80
N ILE A 913 -9.91 5.14 -28.09
CA ILE A 913 -9.13 3.90 -27.89
C ILE A 913 -7.75 4.22 -27.30
N GLY A 914 -7.07 3.21 -26.76
CA GLY A 914 -5.71 3.34 -26.24
C GLY A 914 -5.39 2.39 -25.09
N SER A 915 -4.64 2.87 -24.09
CA SER A 915 -4.17 2.12 -22.92
C SER A 915 -4.87 2.57 -21.64
N LEU A 916 -5.10 1.61 -20.74
CA LEU A 916 -5.84 1.82 -19.52
C LEU A 916 -4.89 1.93 -18.33
N SER A 917 -4.94 3.08 -17.66
CA SER A 917 -4.42 3.25 -16.32
C SER A 917 -5.58 3.22 -15.32
N ALA A 918 -5.37 2.55 -14.19
CA ALA A 918 -6.32 2.54 -13.08
C ALA A 918 -5.55 2.43 -11.74
N PRO A 919 -6.08 2.96 -10.64
CA PRO A 919 -5.51 2.75 -9.31
C PRO A 919 -5.42 1.25 -8.98
N MET A 920 -4.38 0.85 -8.24
CA MET A 920 -4.24 -0.54 -7.77
C MET A 920 -5.40 -1.00 -6.90
N ASP A 921 -6.02 -0.05 -6.17
CA ASP A 921 -7.14 -0.33 -5.27
C ASP A 921 -8.50 -0.37 -6.02
N ASP A 922 -8.52 -0.18 -7.35
CA ASP A 922 -9.74 -0.27 -8.19
C ASP A 922 -10.11 -1.74 -8.46
N THR A 923 -11.16 -2.20 -7.80
CA THR A 923 -11.59 -3.61 -7.87
C THR A 923 -12.18 -4.02 -9.22
N ILE A 924 -12.47 -3.07 -10.11
CA ILE A 924 -13.11 -3.32 -11.41
C ILE A 924 -12.07 -3.22 -12.55
N LEU A 925 -11.32 -2.12 -12.58
CA LEU A 925 -10.43 -1.80 -13.70
C LEU A 925 -8.98 -2.21 -13.46
N ALA A 926 -8.54 -2.47 -12.21
CA ALA A 926 -7.14 -2.84 -11.94
C ALA A 926 -6.71 -4.11 -12.71
N ALA A 927 -7.60 -5.08 -12.87
CA ALA A 927 -7.33 -6.31 -13.61
C ALA A 927 -7.22 -6.11 -15.14
N LYS A 928 -7.61 -4.95 -15.66
CA LYS A 928 -7.58 -4.60 -17.09
C LYS A 928 -6.51 -3.56 -17.44
N ARG A 929 -5.69 -3.17 -16.47
CA ARG A 929 -4.61 -2.19 -16.67
C ARG A 929 -3.65 -2.66 -17.75
N THR A 930 -3.23 -1.72 -18.57
CA THR A 930 -2.17 -1.89 -19.55
C THR A 930 -1.07 -0.85 -19.40
N ASP A 931 -1.29 0.17 -18.57
CA ASP A 931 -0.41 1.32 -18.35
C ASP A 931 -0.14 1.51 -16.83
N GLY A 932 0.92 2.25 -16.51
CA GLY A 932 1.35 2.58 -15.15
C GLY A 932 2.49 1.75 -14.57
N GLU A 933 2.83 2.06 -13.32
CA GLU A 933 3.82 1.31 -12.54
C GLU A 933 3.51 -0.20 -12.54
N PHE A 934 4.56 -1.01 -12.73
CA PHE A 934 4.56 -2.47 -12.89
C PHE A 934 4.07 -3.01 -14.25
N PHE A 935 3.78 -2.14 -15.22
CA PHE A 935 3.43 -2.55 -16.58
C PHE A 935 4.54 -2.22 -17.58
N ALA A 936 4.54 -2.98 -18.68
CA ALA A 936 5.37 -2.76 -19.85
C ALA A 936 4.57 -3.18 -21.08
N HIS A 937 4.75 -2.47 -22.20
CA HIS A 937 4.07 -2.77 -23.45
C HIS A 937 4.93 -3.70 -24.31
N ALA A 938 4.36 -4.83 -24.75
CA ALA A 938 5.06 -5.72 -25.68
C ALA A 938 5.31 -5.04 -27.05
N ASP A 939 4.37 -4.20 -27.46
CA ASP A 939 4.40 -3.35 -28.64
C ASP A 939 3.57 -2.07 -28.40
N LEU A 940 3.71 -1.07 -29.28
CA LEU A 940 3.04 0.23 -29.15
C LEU A 940 1.67 0.30 -29.86
N GLY A 941 1.08 -0.84 -30.20
CA GLY A 941 -0.27 -0.94 -30.75
C GLY A 941 -1.36 -0.78 -29.68
N PHE A 942 -2.63 -0.89 -30.12
CA PHE A 942 -3.78 -0.85 -29.21
C PHE A 942 -4.06 -2.24 -28.61
N PRO A 943 -4.19 -2.38 -27.28
CA PRO A 943 -4.55 -3.65 -26.65
C PRO A 943 -5.93 -4.18 -27.09
N GLY A 944 -6.13 -5.50 -27.03
CA GLY A 944 -7.41 -6.13 -27.35
C GLY A 944 -7.81 -6.02 -28.82
N LEU A 945 -9.12 -5.86 -29.09
CA LEU A 945 -9.68 -5.71 -30.44
C LEU A 945 -9.89 -4.25 -30.88
N GLN A 946 -9.19 -3.31 -30.25
CA GLN A 946 -9.41 -1.87 -30.45
C GLN A 946 -9.04 -1.39 -31.87
N GLN A 947 -7.98 -1.94 -32.47
CA GLN A 947 -7.62 -1.61 -33.87
C GLN A 947 -8.68 -2.13 -34.86
N GLN A 948 -9.19 -3.34 -34.63
CA GLN A 948 -10.25 -3.95 -35.45
C GLN A 948 -11.56 -3.16 -35.38
N LEU A 949 -11.89 -2.64 -34.19
CA LEU A 949 -13.01 -1.72 -34.03
C LEU A 949 -12.82 -0.46 -34.87
N LEU A 950 -11.65 0.20 -34.80
CA LEU A 950 -11.35 1.39 -35.60
C LEU A 950 -11.44 1.09 -37.11
N ASP A 951 -10.80 0.01 -37.56
CA ASP A 951 -10.79 -0.39 -38.98
C ASP A 951 -12.20 -0.64 -39.50
N ALA A 952 -13.05 -1.32 -38.73
CA ALA A 952 -14.44 -1.58 -39.11
C ALA A 952 -15.28 -0.29 -39.29
N ILE A 953 -15.03 0.73 -38.46
CA ILE A 953 -15.70 2.04 -38.57
C ILE A 953 -15.20 2.80 -39.80
N LEU A 954 -13.88 2.78 -40.05
CA LEU A 954 -13.26 3.43 -41.20
C LEU A 954 -13.68 2.77 -42.52
N ASP A 955 -13.77 1.44 -42.56
CA ASP A 955 -14.22 0.67 -43.72
C ASP A 955 -15.71 0.88 -44.03
N ALA A 956 -16.50 1.22 -43.02
CA ALA A 956 -17.89 1.64 -43.20
C ALA A 956 -18.03 3.03 -43.86
N GLY A 957 -16.93 3.77 -44.05
CA GLY A 957 -16.93 5.07 -44.72
C GLY A 957 -17.54 6.21 -43.89
N VAL A 958 -17.61 6.05 -42.56
CA VAL A 958 -18.16 7.08 -41.66
C VAL A 958 -17.07 8.12 -41.35
N PRO A 959 -17.36 9.44 -41.44
CA PRO A 959 -16.47 10.48 -40.94
C PRO A 959 -16.08 10.19 -39.48
N THR A 960 -14.79 10.08 -39.22
CA THR A 960 -14.27 9.56 -37.94
C THR A 960 -13.26 10.51 -37.32
N VAL A 961 -13.53 10.92 -36.08
CA VAL A 961 -12.59 11.56 -35.17
C VAL A 961 -12.04 10.48 -34.24
N LEU A 962 -10.74 10.23 -34.30
CA LEU A 962 -10.05 9.31 -33.41
C LEU A 962 -9.48 10.08 -32.21
N VAL A 963 -9.69 9.56 -31.01
CA VAL A 963 -9.12 10.07 -29.76
C VAL A 963 -8.26 8.97 -29.15
N LEU A 964 -6.96 9.22 -29.08
CA LEU A 964 -5.98 8.34 -28.44
C LEU A 964 -5.87 8.69 -26.96
N SER A 965 -6.10 7.74 -26.06
CA SER A 965 -5.98 7.91 -24.61
C SER A 965 -5.02 6.89 -24.01
N GLY A 966 -3.96 7.37 -23.37
CA GLY A 966 -2.91 6.51 -22.81
C GLY A 966 -1.64 7.28 -22.43
N GLY A 967 -0.78 6.66 -21.62
CA GLY A 967 0.51 7.22 -21.21
C GLY A 967 1.62 6.99 -22.23
N GLN A 968 1.59 5.90 -23.01
CA GLN A 968 2.60 5.62 -24.03
C GLN A 968 2.33 6.32 -25.38
N PRO A 969 3.32 6.42 -26.30
CA PRO A 969 3.05 6.78 -27.68
C PRO A 969 2.46 5.56 -28.42
N PHE A 970 1.50 5.79 -29.31
CA PHE A 970 0.89 4.74 -30.12
C PHE A 970 1.47 4.68 -31.53
N VAL A 971 1.45 3.49 -32.13
CA VAL A 971 1.76 3.32 -33.55
C VAL A 971 0.75 4.08 -34.40
N LEU A 972 1.25 4.95 -35.28
CA LEU A 972 0.44 5.65 -36.29
C LEU A 972 0.69 5.05 -37.67
N ASP A 973 0.15 3.86 -37.90
CA ASP A 973 0.28 3.16 -39.16
C ASP A 973 -0.63 3.73 -40.27
N SER A 974 -0.57 3.14 -41.47
CA SER A 974 -1.41 3.56 -42.58
C SER A 974 -2.91 3.40 -42.32
N SER A 975 -3.33 2.47 -41.47
CA SER A 975 -4.75 2.29 -41.14
C SER A 975 -5.22 3.35 -40.15
N THR A 976 -4.50 3.56 -39.04
CA THR A 976 -4.80 4.60 -38.05
C THR A 976 -4.88 5.98 -38.69
N LEU A 977 -3.97 6.28 -39.63
CA LEU A 977 -3.93 7.56 -40.35
C LEU A 977 -5.10 7.79 -41.32
N ARG A 978 -5.98 6.80 -41.58
CA ARG A 978 -7.21 7.00 -42.36
C ARG A 978 -8.26 7.84 -41.64
N ALA A 979 -8.23 7.93 -40.31
CA ALA A 979 -9.16 8.77 -39.54
C ALA A 979 -9.09 10.24 -39.99
N ASN A 980 -10.23 10.92 -40.13
CA ASN A 980 -10.30 12.28 -40.66
C ASN A 980 -9.60 13.29 -39.75
N ALA A 981 -9.81 13.13 -38.44
CA ALA A 981 -9.08 13.87 -37.41
C ALA A 981 -8.59 12.93 -36.31
N ILE A 982 -7.45 13.27 -35.70
CA ILE A 982 -6.85 12.50 -34.62
C ILE A 982 -6.45 13.46 -33.50
N PHE A 983 -6.99 13.23 -32.31
CA PHE A 983 -6.53 13.83 -31.05
C PHE A 983 -5.73 12.82 -30.24
N HIS A 984 -4.76 13.31 -29.47
CA HIS A 984 -4.18 12.58 -28.35
C HIS A 984 -4.52 13.31 -27.06
N SER A 985 -5.31 12.67 -26.19
CA SER A 985 -5.68 13.23 -24.89
C SER A 985 -4.76 12.77 -23.76
N PHE A 986 -3.86 11.84 -24.04
CA PHE A 986 -3.02 11.19 -23.04
C PHE A 986 -3.88 10.60 -21.89
N LEU A 987 -3.39 10.71 -20.65
CA LEU A 987 -4.13 10.49 -19.42
C LEU A 987 -4.54 11.88 -18.90
N GLY A 988 -5.79 12.29 -19.17
CA GLY A 988 -6.18 13.70 -19.26
C GLY A 988 -6.88 14.32 -18.04
N GLY A 989 -7.00 13.60 -16.92
CA GLY A 989 -7.65 14.09 -15.70
C GLY A 989 -9.18 14.30 -15.83
N GLU A 990 -9.78 14.97 -14.84
CA GLU A 990 -11.25 15.01 -14.68
C GLU A 990 -12.02 15.76 -15.77
N PHE A 991 -11.38 16.71 -16.46
CA PHE A 991 -12.03 17.53 -17.49
C PHE A 991 -11.76 17.07 -18.93
N THR A 992 -11.18 15.89 -19.13
CA THR A 992 -10.83 15.38 -20.47
C THR A 992 -12.02 15.37 -21.43
N GLY A 993 -13.17 14.86 -20.98
CA GLY A 993 -14.38 14.76 -21.81
C GLY A 993 -14.90 16.12 -22.25
N ASP A 994 -14.96 17.08 -21.33
CA ASP A 994 -15.44 18.44 -21.59
C ASP A 994 -14.50 19.18 -22.55
N ALA A 995 -13.18 19.08 -22.31
CA ALA A 995 -12.17 19.69 -23.17
C ALA A 995 -12.21 19.10 -24.60
N LEU A 996 -12.39 17.78 -24.75
CA LEU A 996 -12.54 17.15 -26.07
C LEU A 996 -13.76 17.66 -26.82
N VAL A 997 -14.90 17.87 -26.15
CA VAL A 997 -16.12 18.42 -26.79
C VAL A 997 -15.92 19.88 -27.20
N GLU A 998 -15.25 20.69 -26.38
CA GLU A 998 -14.92 22.07 -26.70
C GLU A 998 -13.96 22.18 -27.88
N LEU A 999 -12.97 21.30 -27.95
CA LEU A 999 -12.05 21.19 -29.08
C LEU A 999 -12.78 20.71 -30.33
N LEU A 1000 -13.60 19.67 -30.23
CA LEU A 1000 -14.41 19.13 -31.34
C LEU A 1000 -15.25 20.22 -31.99
N THR A 1001 -15.93 21.04 -31.17
CA THR A 1001 -16.83 22.11 -31.62
C THR A 1001 -16.09 23.40 -32.00
N GLY A 1002 -14.80 23.51 -31.71
CA GLY A 1002 -14.00 24.71 -31.94
C GLY A 1002 -14.31 25.87 -30.99
N ALA A 1003 -14.96 25.58 -29.85
CA ALA A 1003 -15.06 26.53 -28.73
C ALA A 1003 -13.67 26.85 -28.15
N VAL A 1004 -12.76 25.87 -28.22
CA VAL A 1004 -11.34 26.03 -27.92
C VAL A 1004 -10.54 25.65 -29.18
N ASN A 1005 -9.49 26.42 -29.46
CA ASN A 1005 -8.53 26.10 -30.51
C ASN A 1005 -7.40 25.23 -29.91
N PRO A 1006 -7.12 24.02 -30.44
CA PRO A 1006 -6.06 23.17 -29.91
C PRO A 1006 -4.70 23.85 -29.97
N SER A 1007 -3.91 23.67 -28.91
CA SER A 1007 -2.58 24.26 -28.76
C SER A 1007 -1.54 23.33 -28.12
N GLY A 1008 -1.93 22.11 -27.76
CA GLY A 1008 -0.99 21.12 -27.22
C GLY A 1008 0.02 20.64 -28.27
N LYS A 1009 1.21 20.30 -27.82
CA LYS A 1009 2.32 19.73 -28.62
C LYS A 1009 2.81 18.44 -27.99
N LEU A 1010 3.18 17.46 -28.83
CA LEU A 1010 3.74 16.20 -28.36
C LEU A 1010 5.03 16.42 -27.56
N THR A 1011 5.17 15.74 -26.43
CA THR A 1011 6.42 15.68 -25.66
C THR A 1011 7.12 14.33 -25.82
N ILE A 1012 6.54 13.44 -26.62
CA ILE A 1012 7.06 12.13 -26.98
C ILE A 1012 6.74 11.84 -28.45
N SER A 1013 7.68 11.22 -29.15
CA SER A 1013 7.60 10.93 -30.58
C SER A 1013 6.74 9.69 -30.87
N MET A 1014 5.88 9.76 -31.90
CA MET A 1014 4.98 8.64 -32.30
C MET A 1014 5.50 7.91 -33.54
N PRO A 1015 5.90 6.64 -33.45
CA PRO A 1015 6.45 5.88 -34.57
C PRO A 1015 5.38 5.26 -35.48
N GLN A 1016 5.76 4.90 -36.71
CA GLN A 1016 4.93 4.08 -37.62
C GLN A 1016 4.93 2.58 -37.31
N HIS A 1017 5.87 2.11 -36.47
CA HIS A 1017 5.99 0.70 -36.14
C HIS A 1017 6.68 0.51 -34.78
N SER A 1018 6.23 -0.47 -33.99
CA SER A 1018 6.77 -0.76 -32.67
C SER A 1018 8.26 -1.13 -32.69
N ALA A 1019 8.73 -1.79 -33.75
CA ALA A 1019 10.16 -2.12 -33.93
C ALA A 1019 11.05 -0.93 -34.34
N ALA A 1020 10.50 0.26 -34.54
CA ALA A 1020 11.28 1.47 -34.86
C ALA A 1020 11.81 2.19 -33.61
N VAL A 1021 11.55 1.65 -32.41
CA VAL A 1021 12.00 2.23 -31.14
C VAL A 1021 13.48 1.89 -30.86
N PRO A 1022 14.25 2.80 -30.25
CA PRO A 1022 13.81 4.09 -29.74
C PRO A 1022 13.63 5.13 -30.86
N ALA A 1023 12.52 5.89 -30.78
CA ALA A 1023 12.01 6.76 -31.85
C ALA A 1023 12.15 8.26 -31.54
N MET A 1024 13.04 8.62 -30.61
CA MET A 1024 13.23 9.99 -30.13
C MET A 1024 13.76 10.94 -31.21
N TYR A 1025 13.40 12.22 -31.11
CA TYR A 1025 13.77 13.25 -32.10
C TYR A 1025 15.26 13.62 -32.10
N ASP A 1026 15.95 13.48 -30.97
CA ASP A 1026 17.35 13.84 -30.76
C ASP A 1026 18.27 12.60 -30.85
N TYR A 1027 17.99 11.73 -31.81
CA TYR A 1027 18.84 10.59 -32.16
C TYR A 1027 20.24 11.03 -32.62
N LEU A 1028 21.23 10.13 -32.50
CA LEU A 1028 22.57 10.38 -33.02
C LEU A 1028 22.57 10.20 -34.55
N PRO A 1029 23.29 11.04 -35.32
CA PRO A 1029 23.41 10.87 -36.77
C PRO A 1029 23.72 9.43 -37.21
N SER A 1030 24.58 8.70 -36.49
CA SER A 1030 24.88 7.29 -36.75
C SER A 1030 23.66 6.38 -36.76
N ASP A 1031 22.65 6.67 -35.94
CA ASP A 1031 21.47 5.82 -35.74
C ASP A 1031 20.53 5.84 -36.97
N ASP A 1032 20.73 6.78 -37.89
CA ASP A 1032 19.97 6.91 -39.14
C ASP A 1032 20.76 6.42 -40.37
N GLN A 1033 22.05 6.08 -40.20
CA GLN A 1033 22.97 5.73 -41.30
C GLN A 1033 23.22 4.24 -41.48
N GLY A 1034 22.55 3.37 -40.72
CA GLY A 1034 22.76 1.92 -40.72
C GLY A 1034 22.38 1.19 -42.01
N GLY A 1035 23.04 1.40 -43.13
CA GLY A 1035 22.79 0.64 -44.36
C GLY A 1035 23.68 1.07 -45.52
N SER A 1036 23.80 0.21 -46.52
CA SER A 1036 24.54 0.44 -47.75
C SER A 1036 23.79 1.41 -48.70
N THR A 1037 23.23 2.50 -48.19
CA THR A 1037 22.49 3.52 -48.95
C THR A 1037 23.34 4.11 -50.08
N ARG A 1038 24.66 4.28 -49.84
CA ARG A 1038 25.64 4.75 -50.84
C ARG A 1038 26.08 3.70 -51.87
N LEU A 1039 25.90 2.41 -51.59
CA LEU A 1039 26.38 1.27 -52.41
C LEU A 1039 25.24 0.54 -53.14
N LEU A 1040 23.99 0.66 -52.66
CA LEU A 1040 22.80 -0.02 -53.20
C LEU A 1040 21.67 0.92 -53.66
N GLY A 1041 21.81 2.24 -53.48
CA GLY A 1041 20.83 3.22 -53.99
C GLY A 1041 19.48 3.24 -53.26
N TYR A 1042 19.39 2.67 -52.07
CA TYR A 1042 18.19 2.69 -51.23
C TYR A 1042 18.24 3.85 -50.23
N HIS A 1043 17.07 4.42 -49.87
CA HIS A 1043 16.93 5.65 -49.08
C HIS A 1043 16.74 5.46 -47.57
N SER A 1044 16.90 4.25 -47.01
CA SER A 1044 16.91 4.07 -45.55
C SER A 1044 17.73 2.87 -45.11
N ALA A 1045 18.36 3.02 -43.95
CA ALA A 1045 19.21 2.06 -43.26
C ALA A 1045 18.50 0.76 -42.84
N TRP A 1046 17.21 0.84 -42.52
CA TRP A 1046 16.45 -0.25 -41.92
C TRP A 1046 15.83 -1.13 -43.02
N GLN A 1047 16.43 -2.28 -43.37
CA GLN A 1047 15.88 -3.18 -44.41
C GLN A 1047 15.74 -4.66 -43.95
N PHE A 1048 14.57 -4.98 -43.41
CA PHE A 1048 13.70 -6.07 -43.91
C PHE A 1048 12.49 -5.36 -44.56
N PRO A 1049 11.80 -5.91 -45.58
CA PRO A 1049 11.22 -5.14 -46.71
C PRO A 1049 10.22 -4.00 -46.40
N ASN A 1050 9.80 -3.76 -45.15
CA ASN A 1050 8.82 -2.74 -44.76
C ASN A 1050 9.15 -1.97 -43.44
N LEU A 1051 10.37 -2.02 -42.88
CA LEU A 1051 10.71 -1.29 -41.65
C LEU A 1051 11.32 0.09 -41.96
N THR A 1052 10.58 1.18 -41.75
CA THR A 1052 11.14 2.55 -41.81
C THR A 1052 11.17 3.16 -40.41
N ARG A 1053 12.25 3.84 -40.03
CA ARG A 1053 12.33 4.64 -38.78
C ARG A 1053 11.53 5.95 -38.84
N THR A 1054 10.48 5.98 -39.65
CA THR A 1054 9.66 7.17 -39.85
C THR A 1054 8.88 7.48 -38.59
N VAL A 1055 9.04 8.71 -38.10
CA VAL A 1055 8.29 9.29 -36.99
C VAL A 1055 7.36 10.36 -37.57
N PRO A 1056 6.12 10.00 -37.97
CA PRO A 1056 5.21 10.92 -38.64
C PRO A 1056 4.86 12.14 -37.79
N MET A 1057 4.75 11.94 -36.48
CA MET A 1057 4.44 12.98 -35.50
C MET A 1057 5.56 13.01 -34.46
N PRO A 1058 6.64 13.77 -34.69
CA PRO A 1058 7.80 13.80 -33.81
C PRO A 1058 7.57 14.72 -32.60
N PHE A 1059 8.53 14.76 -31.69
CA PHE A 1059 8.57 15.71 -30.57
C PHE A 1059 8.20 17.14 -31.00
N GLY A 1060 7.41 17.81 -30.17
CA GLY A 1060 6.94 19.18 -30.36
C GLY A 1060 5.84 19.33 -31.40
N TYR A 1061 5.35 18.26 -32.02
CA TYR A 1061 4.33 18.33 -33.06
C TYR A 1061 2.91 18.51 -32.50
N GLY A 1062 2.09 19.35 -33.14
CA GLY A 1062 0.68 19.54 -32.82
C GLY A 1062 0.06 20.64 -33.67
N LEU A 1063 -1.14 20.39 -34.18
CA LEU A 1063 -1.87 21.27 -35.09
C LEU A 1063 -2.78 22.24 -34.34
N SER A 1064 -3.20 23.28 -35.06
CA SER A 1064 -4.16 24.28 -34.62
C SER A 1064 -5.28 24.45 -35.66
N TYR A 1065 -6.41 25.03 -35.27
CA TYR A 1065 -7.44 25.51 -36.22
C TYR A 1065 -7.05 26.84 -36.89
N THR A 1066 -5.92 27.42 -36.53
CA THR A 1066 -5.28 28.54 -37.23
C THR A 1066 -3.89 28.12 -37.71
N THR A 1067 -3.20 28.99 -38.43
CA THR A 1067 -1.85 28.75 -38.93
C THR A 1067 -0.89 29.80 -38.40
N PHE A 1068 0.39 29.41 -38.21
CA PHE A 1068 1.43 30.30 -37.74
C PHE A 1068 2.62 30.29 -38.68
N ASP A 1069 3.20 31.47 -38.91
CA ASP A 1069 4.48 31.65 -39.60
C ASP A 1069 5.55 31.99 -38.55
N ILE A 1070 6.59 31.16 -38.44
CA ILE A 1070 7.70 31.33 -37.50
C ILE A 1070 8.95 31.61 -38.31
N ALA A 1071 9.53 32.80 -38.09
CA ALA A 1071 10.72 33.25 -38.81
C ALA A 1071 11.98 32.48 -38.40
N ALA A 1072 13.01 32.52 -39.25
CA ALA A 1072 14.33 32.01 -38.90
C ALA A 1072 14.92 32.75 -37.69
N PRO A 1073 15.64 32.06 -36.78
CA PRO A 1073 16.23 32.68 -35.61
C PRO A 1073 17.36 33.63 -35.99
N VAL A 1074 17.32 34.85 -35.46
CA VAL A 1074 18.39 35.86 -35.60
C VAL A 1074 19.21 35.87 -34.33
N ALA A 1075 20.42 35.32 -34.39
CA ALA A 1075 21.28 35.12 -33.22
C ALA A 1075 22.53 36.00 -33.24
N LYS A 1076 22.90 36.53 -32.08
CA LYS A 1076 24.11 37.34 -31.88
C LYS A 1076 24.78 36.99 -30.55
N VAL A 1077 26.11 36.92 -30.55
CA VAL A 1077 26.89 36.78 -29.32
C VAL A 1077 26.83 38.11 -28.55
N GLN A 1078 26.56 38.03 -27.24
CA GLN A 1078 26.57 39.19 -26.37
C GLN A 1078 27.91 39.27 -25.61
N GLY A 1079 28.60 40.41 -25.72
CA GLY A 1079 29.95 40.63 -25.19
C GLY A 1079 31.04 40.62 -26.27
N SER A 1080 32.31 40.80 -25.87
CA SER A 1080 33.47 40.77 -26.78
C SER A 1080 34.64 39.99 -26.19
N GLY A 1081 35.34 39.23 -27.04
CA GLY A 1081 36.49 38.40 -26.65
C GLY A 1081 36.15 37.42 -25.52
N SER A 1082 37.05 37.25 -24.54
CA SER A 1082 36.87 36.33 -23.41
C SER A 1082 35.72 36.67 -22.45
N LYS A 1083 34.96 37.75 -22.69
CA LYS A 1083 33.78 38.13 -21.91
C LYS A 1083 32.46 37.66 -22.56
N ALA A 1084 32.49 37.18 -23.79
CA ALA A 1084 31.33 36.57 -24.42
C ALA A 1084 30.95 35.29 -23.66
N LYS A 1085 29.74 35.25 -23.11
CA LYS A 1085 29.24 34.12 -22.33
C LYS A 1085 27.86 33.64 -22.75
N GLU A 1086 27.18 34.40 -23.62
CA GLU A 1086 25.77 34.21 -23.92
C GLU A 1086 25.47 34.56 -25.39
N VAL A 1087 24.43 33.94 -25.94
CA VAL A 1087 23.85 34.23 -27.26
C VAL A 1087 22.45 34.78 -27.06
N VAL A 1088 22.15 35.91 -27.69
CA VAL A 1088 20.79 36.45 -27.78
C VAL A 1088 20.18 36.05 -29.11
N VAL A 1089 19.00 35.45 -29.10
CA VAL A 1089 18.27 34.97 -30.27
C VAL A 1089 16.91 35.65 -30.34
N SER A 1090 16.58 36.28 -31.48
CA SER A 1090 15.26 36.86 -31.75
C SER A 1090 14.51 36.04 -32.81
N ILE A 1091 13.21 35.80 -32.59
CA ILE A 1091 12.32 35.04 -33.48
C ILE A 1091 10.98 35.77 -33.56
N THR A 1092 10.50 36.07 -34.76
CA THR A 1092 9.14 36.60 -34.97
C THR A 1092 8.18 35.45 -35.27
N VAL A 1093 7.02 35.44 -34.61
CA VAL A 1093 5.90 34.54 -34.87
C VAL A 1093 4.66 35.34 -35.24
N LYS A 1094 3.92 34.89 -36.24
CA LYS A 1094 2.68 35.53 -36.72
C LYS A 1094 1.55 34.51 -36.83
N ASN A 1095 0.38 34.84 -36.32
CA ASN A 1095 -0.85 34.10 -36.63
C ASN A 1095 -1.34 34.52 -38.02
N THR A 1096 -1.25 33.61 -38.98
CA THR A 1096 -1.62 33.85 -40.39
C THR A 1096 -3.04 33.40 -40.74
N GLY A 1097 -3.73 32.73 -39.83
CA GLY A 1097 -5.10 32.27 -40.06
C GLY A 1097 -6.17 33.28 -39.60
N ALA A 1098 -7.41 32.82 -39.61
CA ALA A 1098 -8.60 33.65 -39.36
C ALA A 1098 -9.13 33.56 -37.92
N ARG A 1099 -8.47 32.81 -37.04
CA ARG A 1099 -8.90 32.56 -35.67
C ARG A 1099 -7.79 32.91 -34.70
N LYS A 1100 -8.16 33.37 -33.51
CA LYS A 1100 -7.27 33.41 -32.36
C LYS A 1100 -6.71 32.01 -32.09
N GLY A 1101 -5.45 31.92 -31.71
CA GLY A 1101 -4.84 30.66 -31.34
C GLY A 1101 -3.54 30.85 -30.57
N GLN A 1102 -3.14 29.79 -29.89
CA GLN A 1102 -1.86 29.71 -29.22
C GLN A 1102 -0.88 28.87 -30.03
N GLU A 1103 0.41 29.22 -29.98
CA GLU A 1103 1.49 28.49 -30.63
C GLU A 1103 2.69 28.36 -29.69
N VAL A 1104 3.42 27.25 -29.80
CA VAL A 1104 4.67 27.02 -29.07
C VAL A 1104 5.83 27.21 -30.04
N VAL A 1105 6.56 28.32 -29.88
CA VAL A 1105 7.78 28.58 -30.65
C VAL A 1105 8.92 27.80 -30.01
N GLN A 1106 9.48 26.85 -30.75
CA GLN A 1106 10.52 25.95 -30.27
C GLN A 1106 11.85 26.30 -30.92
N LEU A 1107 12.91 26.47 -30.12
CA LEU A 1107 14.26 26.76 -30.59
C LEU A 1107 15.18 25.57 -30.30
N TYR A 1108 15.78 25.05 -31.36
CA TYR A 1108 16.71 23.94 -31.35
C TYR A 1108 18.12 24.38 -31.73
N PHE A 1109 19.14 23.62 -31.34
CA PHE A 1109 20.52 23.87 -31.73
C PHE A 1109 21.32 22.61 -32.04
N ARG A 1110 22.42 22.81 -32.77
CA ARG A 1110 23.49 21.83 -32.95
C ARG A 1110 24.82 22.53 -33.32
N PRO A 1111 25.95 22.20 -32.68
CA PRO A 1111 27.26 22.61 -33.17
C PRO A 1111 27.55 21.99 -34.54
N ALA A 1112 28.13 22.75 -35.47
CA ALA A 1112 28.46 22.25 -36.81
C ALA A 1112 29.48 21.09 -36.76
N THR A 1113 30.35 21.08 -35.75
CA THR A 1113 31.28 19.98 -35.46
C THR A 1113 31.44 19.83 -33.96
N THR A 1114 31.57 18.60 -33.48
CA THR A 1114 31.94 18.28 -32.10
C THR A 1114 33.27 17.53 -32.04
N ARG A 1115 34.09 17.83 -31.03
CA ARG A 1115 35.32 17.07 -30.77
C ARG A 1115 35.05 15.93 -29.79
N GLY A 1116 35.45 14.73 -30.15
CA GLY A 1116 35.53 13.57 -29.25
C GLY A 1116 34.23 12.80 -29.03
N LEU A 1117 33.06 13.41 -29.22
CA LEU A 1117 31.75 12.76 -29.12
C LEU A 1117 30.85 13.14 -30.29
N GLU A 1118 29.96 12.23 -30.66
CA GLU A 1118 28.84 12.52 -31.54
C GLU A 1118 27.79 13.35 -30.80
N PHE A 1119 27.09 14.23 -31.53
CA PHE A 1119 26.05 15.09 -30.99
C PHE A 1119 24.73 14.77 -31.68
N PRO A 1120 23.60 14.75 -30.94
CA PRO A 1120 22.27 14.57 -31.53
C PRO A 1120 21.99 15.44 -32.75
N VAL A 1121 21.12 14.97 -33.63
CA VAL A 1121 20.79 15.72 -34.86
C VAL A 1121 20.25 17.13 -34.58
N ARG A 1122 19.63 17.34 -33.42
CA ARG A 1122 19.23 18.63 -32.85
C ARG A 1122 18.87 18.43 -31.37
N ARG A 1123 18.89 19.51 -30.58
CA ARG A 1123 18.37 19.54 -29.20
C ARG A 1123 17.55 20.79 -28.95
N LEU A 1124 16.44 20.66 -28.24
CA LEU A 1124 15.69 21.80 -27.73
C LEU A 1124 16.57 22.57 -26.74
N VAL A 1125 16.57 23.89 -26.86
CA VAL A 1125 17.29 24.79 -25.94
C VAL A 1125 16.38 25.84 -25.34
N ARG A 1126 15.33 26.28 -26.04
CA ARG A 1126 14.34 27.24 -25.51
C ARG A 1126 12.98 26.97 -26.15
N PHE A 1127 11.91 27.33 -25.44
CA PHE A 1127 10.57 27.41 -26.01
C PHE A 1127 9.79 28.54 -25.33
N GLU A 1128 8.77 29.07 -26.01
CA GLU A 1128 7.77 29.95 -25.40
C GLU A 1128 6.42 29.73 -26.07
N LYS A 1129 5.36 29.65 -25.26
CA LYS A 1129 3.98 29.63 -25.75
C LYS A 1129 3.46 31.06 -25.88
N VAL A 1130 2.92 31.39 -27.04
CA VAL A 1130 2.32 32.69 -27.33
C VAL A 1130 0.82 32.53 -27.58
N ASP A 1131 0.04 33.54 -27.18
CA ASP A 1131 -1.37 33.68 -27.54
C ASP A 1131 -1.48 34.86 -28.53
N LEU A 1132 -2.06 34.63 -29.71
CA LEU A 1132 -2.10 35.61 -30.79
C LEU A 1132 -3.50 35.71 -31.40
N GLU A 1133 -4.00 36.93 -31.51
CA GLU A 1133 -5.17 37.25 -32.31
C GLU A 1133 -4.90 36.99 -33.81
N ALA A 1134 -5.96 36.86 -34.60
CA ALA A 1134 -5.83 36.66 -36.04
C ALA A 1134 -5.05 37.81 -36.70
N GLY A 1135 -3.96 37.49 -37.41
CA GLY A 1135 -3.09 38.48 -38.06
C GLY A 1135 -2.02 39.11 -37.16
N GLU A 1136 -2.08 38.90 -35.85
CA GLU A 1136 -1.11 39.44 -34.89
C GLU A 1136 0.28 38.84 -35.08
N SER A 1137 1.33 39.63 -34.83
CA SER A 1137 2.73 39.19 -34.84
C SER A 1137 3.42 39.59 -33.55
N ARG A 1138 4.26 38.71 -33.00
CA ARG A 1138 5.05 38.93 -31.79
C ARG A 1138 6.50 38.55 -32.02
N GLU A 1139 7.41 39.37 -31.53
CA GLU A 1139 8.84 39.04 -31.48
C GLU A 1139 9.20 38.47 -30.11
N LEU A 1140 9.92 37.36 -30.11
CA LEU A 1140 10.43 36.66 -28.94
C LEU A 1140 11.94 36.82 -28.87
N ALA A 1141 12.48 37.00 -27.66
CA ALA A 1141 13.91 37.15 -27.43
C ALA A 1141 14.38 36.16 -26.35
N PHE A 1142 15.31 35.27 -26.73
CA PHE A 1142 15.91 34.28 -25.84
C PHE A 1142 17.36 34.62 -25.54
N THR A 1143 17.77 34.41 -24.29
CA THR A 1143 19.18 34.48 -23.88
C THR A 1143 19.67 33.07 -23.53
N ILE A 1144 20.77 32.67 -24.16
CA ILE A 1144 21.32 31.31 -24.08
C ILE A 1144 22.77 31.38 -23.60
N PRO A 1145 23.04 31.02 -22.34
CA PRO A 1145 24.40 30.84 -21.84
C PRO A 1145 25.17 29.80 -22.66
N TYR A 1146 26.47 30.04 -22.86
CA TYR A 1146 27.34 29.12 -23.60
C TYR A 1146 27.36 27.71 -23.01
N LYS A 1147 27.18 27.58 -21.70
CA LYS A 1147 27.08 26.29 -21.01
C LYS A 1147 25.92 25.43 -21.52
N ASP A 1148 24.79 26.04 -21.88
CA ASP A 1148 23.60 25.35 -22.39
C ASP A 1148 23.82 24.81 -23.81
N LEU A 1149 24.82 25.34 -24.52
CA LEU A 1149 25.27 24.91 -25.85
C LEU A 1149 26.43 23.89 -25.78
N GLY A 1150 26.79 23.44 -24.58
CA GLY A 1150 27.89 22.52 -24.32
C GLY A 1150 27.51 21.04 -24.40
N LEU A 1151 28.54 20.20 -24.34
CA LEU A 1151 28.44 18.75 -24.18
C LEU A 1151 29.36 18.29 -23.03
N TRP A 1152 28.96 17.23 -22.34
CA TRP A 1152 29.76 16.64 -21.27
C TRP A 1152 30.74 15.60 -21.85
N ILE A 1153 32.03 15.79 -21.65
CA ILE A 1153 33.06 14.82 -22.05
C ILE A 1153 33.71 14.28 -20.78
N ASN A 1154 33.46 13.00 -20.49
CA ASN A 1154 33.88 12.30 -19.28
C ASN A 1154 33.51 13.07 -18.01
N ALA A 1155 32.22 13.45 -17.90
CA ALA A 1155 31.67 14.25 -16.81
C ALA A 1155 32.29 15.65 -16.65
N LYS A 1156 32.86 16.22 -17.72
CA LYS A 1156 33.27 17.63 -17.78
C LYS A 1156 32.52 18.38 -18.86
N LEU A 1157 31.73 19.39 -18.48
CA LEU A 1157 31.05 20.26 -19.42
C LEU A 1157 32.07 21.02 -20.28
N THR A 1158 31.92 20.90 -21.59
CA THR A 1158 32.78 21.52 -22.59
C THR A 1158 31.89 22.21 -23.63
N THR A 1159 31.99 23.53 -23.72
CA THR A 1159 31.42 24.30 -24.83
C THR A 1159 32.50 24.54 -25.87
N GLN A 1160 32.25 24.10 -27.10
CA GLN A 1160 33.19 24.29 -28.21
C GLN A 1160 32.94 25.65 -28.87
N LEU A 1161 34.00 26.40 -29.14
CA LEU A 1161 33.91 27.60 -29.97
C LEU A 1161 33.80 27.22 -31.45
N GLY A 1162 33.09 28.03 -32.23
CA GLY A 1162 32.84 27.77 -33.66
C GLY A 1162 31.38 27.95 -34.06
N LEU A 1163 31.04 27.40 -35.23
CA LEU A 1163 29.72 27.55 -35.83
C LEU A 1163 28.68 26.65 -35.14
N TYR A 1164 27.52 27.24 -34.85
CA TYR A 1164 26.33 26.57 -34.36
C TYR A 1164 25.16 26.85 -35.30
N HIS A 1165 24.42 25.79 -35.60
CA HIS A 1165 23.13 25.85 -36.28
C HIS A 1165 22.04 26.02 -35.24
N LEU A 1166 21.09 26.90 -35.54
CA LEU A 1166 19.90 27.16 -34.73
C LEU A 1166 18.67 26.96 -35.60
N TRP A 1167 17.62 26.34 -35.07
CA TRP A 1167 16.36 26.17 -35.79
C TRP A 1167 15.19 26.64 -34.94
N ALA A 1168 14.34 27.49 -35.51
CA ALA A 1168 13.08 27.86 -34.89
C ALA A 1168 11.91 27.27 -35.70
N GLY A 1169 10.88 26.80 -35.01
CA GLY A 1169 9.68 26.27 -35.68
C GLY A 1169 8.60 25.82 -34.72
N SER A 1170 7.56 25.22 -35.29
CA SER A 1170 6.34 24.76 -34.58
C SER A 1170 6.47 23.32 -34.06
N SER A 1171 7.50 22.58 -34.48
CA SER A 1171 7.84 21.25 -33.98
C SER A 1171 9.30 20.88 -34.32
N SER A 1172 9.77 19.71 -33.88
CA SER A 1172 11.06 19.16 -34.30
C SER A 1172 11.07 18.60 -35.72
N ARG A 1173 9.93 18.53 -36.43
CA ARG A 1173 9.82 18.07 -37.82
C ARG A 1173 10.56 19.00 -38.76
N GLU A 1174 11.36 18.46 -39.67
CA GLU A 1174 12.24 19.24 -40.54
C GLU A 1174 11.50 20.30 -41.38
N GLU A 1175 10.30 19.98 -41.87
CA GLU A 1175 9.47 20.89 -42.67
C GLU A 1175 8.98 22.11 -41.89
N ASP A 1176 8.89 22.00 -40.56
CA ASP A 1176 8.39 23.07 -39.69
C ASP A 1176 9.50 24.03 -39.25
N LEU A 1177 10.77 23.71 -39.54
CA LEU A 1177 11.93 24.43 -39.03
C LEU A 1177 12.50 25.45 -40.03
N LYS A 1178 12.87 26.62 -39.53
CA LYS A 1178 13.67 27.63 -40.22
C LYS A 1178 15.03 27.76 -39.55
N MET A 1179 16.10 27.70 -40.35
CA MET A 1179 17.47 27.70 -39.84
C MET A 1179 18.08 29.10 -39.78
N GLY A 1180 18.81 29.37 -38.70
CA GLY A 1180 19.76 30.46 -38.54
C GLY A 1180 21.10 29.93 -38.03
N ASN A 1181 22.10 30.80 -37.90
CA ASN A 1181 23.44 30.41 -37.46
C ASN A 1181 24.02 31.43 -36.48
N VAL A 1182 24.91 30.96 -35.60
CA VAL A 1182 25.75 31.81 -34.75
C VAL A 1182 27.15 31.22 -34.66
N THR A 1183 28.18 32.06 -34.57
CA THR A 1183 29.54 31.61 -34.29
C THR A 1183 29.94 32.05 -32.89
N LEU A 1184 30.26 31.09 -32.02
CA LEU A 1184 30.79 31.36 -30.69
C LEU A 1184 32.29 31.67 -30.81
N THR A 1185 32.74 32.79 -30.24
CA THR A 1185 34.10 33.34 -30.42
C THR A 1185 34.84 33.51 -29.11
#